data_AF-A0A5B0GI86-F1
#
_entry.id   AF-A0A5B0GI86-F1
#
_cell.length_a   1.000
_cell.length_b   1.000
_cell.length_c   1.000
_cell.angle_alpha   90.00
_cell.angle_beta   90.00
_cell.angle_gamma   90.00
#
_symmetry.space_group_name_H-M   'P 1'
#
loop_
_entity.id
_entity.type
_entity.pdbx_description
1 polymer ?
#
loop_
_entity_poly.entity_id
_entity_poly.type
_entity_poly.pdbx_seq_one_letter_code
_entity_poly.pdbx_strand_id
1 'polypeptide(L)'
;MEHAYIHLLHQLAGHSAWMLAVVFLASFLEAVAVIGTFIPGSTAMFLAGALTGTGSLSLGWVFVWAIVGAIAGDGMSFWLGGRYKEQIVQLWPFRKHPEVLDAGHRFFRKHGAKSVVLARFIGPLRAIVPVVAGMLGMPPLRFYAMNVLSALLWAPAHILPGVVFGASVLLAGAVSFRLVVILALLVCIVWLSFRGARFLLSHANAWSSAAGRHLGDWACRHPGPLGRVARKMLDPETPDATSLLVTSLIVLVSGALFVGVLGDVISGDPLTTLDLSVYHFLQSVRTPWGDTVLAALATLGSGITLTSLIVMVALWMLWERRWRTIGYWLAAVAFSQLLIFGLQFAMQRTPPNELMTGHYVFPSNHVAATVIVYGFLAFLLARRVGMVEAVLVAAVSTIIVIVVALAGVYFGRYWLSDAIGGAALAYVWVAIVALTAMWRHPQAPPQREFMPALVLVVVLVSVGAQLAVNLPAAPPGSVQHPPPVLVTQSDWTLSVWKQLPCYRSDMGGDRKEPLTLQWVSNLDSIRGQLRAQGWVEGTDVSAHSLLSLASPDVAAVSLPVLPKLNNGVPSSLVLMRPGDTRAERDVLRFWPSGYAVENGTSATPLWVGAFAHERLFRPSWPLNILRADRNPGSFDTRTKAGAGLGAEILAKVDCHGVPVSLLASPVE
;
A
#
# COMPACT_ATOMS: atom_id res chain seq x y z
N MET A 1 31.34 -19.89 16.16
CA MET A 1 30.75 -18.88 15.24
C MET A 1 29.78 -17.94 15.95
N GLU A 2 28.99 -18.42 16.92
CA GLU A 2 28.02 -17.64 17.69
C GLU A 2 28.65 -16.55 18.59
N HIS A 3 29.76 -16.84 19.28
CA HIS A 3 30.50 -15.84 20.08
C HIS A 3 31.14 -14.73 19.24
N ALA A 4 31.64 -15.04 18.04
CA ALA A 4 32.21 -14.03 17.14
C ALA A 4 31.12 -13.08 16.61
N TYR A 5 29.92 -13.60 16.36
CA TYR A 5 28.76 -12.83 15.90
C TYR A 5 28.19 -11.91 17.00
N ILE A 6 28.07 -12.42 18.23
CA ILE A 6 27.62 -11.64 19.39
C ILE A 6 28.63 -10.53 19.72
N HIS A 7 29.93 -10.82 19.64
CA HIS A 7 30.96 -9.81 19.84
C HIS A 7 30.94 -8.73 18.75
N LEU A 8 30.71 -9.12 17.48
CA LEU A 8 30.56 -8.20 16.35
C LEU A 8 29.37 -7.27 16.54
N LEU A 9 28.20 -7.80 16.92
CA LEU A 9 26.98 -7.01 17.14
C LEU A 9 27.10 -6.05 18.33
N HIS A 10 27.74 -6.48 19.42
CA HIS A 10 27.95 -5.63 20.59
C HIS A 10 28.97 -4.51 20.32
N GLN A 11 29.98 -4.76 19.46
CA GLN A 11 30.90 -3.73 18.97
C GLN A 11 30.25 -2.77 17.96
N LEU A 12 29.36 -3.28 17.11
CA LEU A 12 28.60 -2.51 16.10
C LEU A 12 27.60 -1.54 16.73
N ALA A 13 27.02 -1.89 17.88
CA ALA A 13 26.02 -1.06 18.57
C ALA A 13 26.61 0.14 19.33
N GLY A 14 27.93 0.16 19.60
CA GLY A 14 28.57 1.17 20.45
C GLY A 14 29.44 2.21 19.74
N HIS A 15 29.80 2.04 18.46
CA HIS A 15 30.80 2.90 17.81
C HIS A 15 30.39 3.28 16.37
N SER A 16 30.18 4.57 16.13
CA SER A 16 29.91 5.16 14.82
C SER A 16 30.95 4.81 13.74
N ALA A 17 32.19 4.50 14.14
CA ALA A 17 33.27 4.10 13.24
C ALA A 17 32.99 2.79 12.47
N TRP A 18 32.37 1.79 13.10
CA TRP A 18 32.09 0.51 12.44
C TRP A 18 30.97 0.66 11.40
N MET A 19 29.97 1.49 11.67
CA MET A 19 28.93 1.80 10.69
C MET A 19 29.50 2.51 9.46
N LEU A 20 30.46 3.43 9.65
CA LEU A 20 31.18 4.06 8.54
C LEU A 20 32.04 3.07 7.73
N ALA A 21 32.66 2.10 8.41
CA ALA A 21 33.37 1.02 7.73
C ALA A 21 32.44 0.14 6.89
N VAL A 22 31.22 -0.13 7.37
CA VAL A 22 30.18 -0.83 6.59
C VAL A 22 29.74 0.00 5.38
N VAL A 23 29.57 1.32 5.52
CA VAL A 23 29.26 2.22 4.39
C VAL A 23 30.35 2.17 3.32
N PHE A 24 31.61 2.26 3.74
CA PHE A 24 32.76 2.12 2.85
C PHE A 24 32.76 0.77 2.14
N LEU A 25 32.65 -0.32 2.89
CA LEU A 25 32.74 -1.68 2.36
C LEU A 25 31.56 -1.98 1.43
N ALA A 26 30.35 -1.55 1.79
CA ALA A 26 29.18 -1.70 0.94
C ALA A 26 29.37 -0.97 -0.39
N SER A 27 29.79 0.30 -0.37
CA SER A 27 30.01 1.07 -1.60
C SER A 27 31.19 0.52 -2.44
N PHE A 28 32.26 0.09 -1.77
CA PHE A 28 33.41 -0.55 -2.41
C PHE A 28 33.01 -1.83 -3.12
N LEU A 29 32.42 -2.78 -2.39
CA LEU A 29 32.06 -4.08 -2.96
C LEU A 29 30.97 -3.96 -4.02
N GLU A 30 30.08 -2.98 -3.89
CA GLU A 30 29.09 -2.68 -4.92
C GLU A 30 29.76 -2.29 -6.25
N ALA A 31 30.86 -1.52 -6.19
CA ALA A 31 31.58 -1.00 -7.36
C ALA A 31 32.59 -2.02 -7.94
N VAL A 32 32.92 -3.08 -7.20
CA VAL A 32 33.77 -4.16 -7.70
C VAL A 32 32.97 -5.05 -8.67
N ALA A 33 33.55 -5.30 -9.84
CA ALA A 33 32.97 -6.17 -10.85
C ALA A 33 32.62 -7.55 -10.28
N VAL A 34 31.49 -8.13 -10.71
CA VAL A 34 30.94 -9.42 -10.25
C VAL A 34 30.40 -9.39 -8.82
N ILE A 35 31.17 -8.90 -7.86
CA ILE A 35 30.75 -8.80 -6.45
C ILE A 35 29.56 -7.85 -6.31
N GLY A 36 29.61 -6.73 -7.02
CA GLY A 36 28.57 -5.70 -6.99
C GLY A 36 27.21 -6.13 -7.54
N THR A 37 27.13 -7.27 -8.21
CA THR A 37 25.86 -7.86 -8.65
C THR A 37 25.10 -8.50 -7.47
N PHE A 38 25.81 -8.92 -6.41
CA PHE A 38 25.22 -9.59 -5.24
C PHE A 38 24.97 -8.64 -4.07
N ILE A 39 25.66 -7.51 -4.01
CA ILE A 39 25.59 -6.57 -2.90
C ILE A 39 24.73 -5.37 -3.27
N PRO A 40 23.59 -5.12 -2.59
CA PRO A 40 22.72 -3.99 -2.84
C PRO A 40 23.24 -2.73 -2.14
N GLY A 41 24.37 -2.18 -2.60
CA GLY A 41 25.01 -1.03 -1.95
C GLY A 41 24.16 0.25 -1.99
N SER A 42 23.33 0.45 -3.02
CA SER A 42 22.34 1.54 -3.06
C SER A 42 21.34 1.49 -1.90
N THR A 43 20.89 0.29 -1.51
CA THR A 43 20.03 0.08 -0.33
C THR A 43 20.78 0.37 0.96
N ALA A 44 22.05 -0.05 1.04
CA ALA A 44 22.89 0.26 2.20
C ALA A 44 23.12 1.77 2.35
N MET A 45 23.32 2.51 1.25
CA MET A 45 23.47 3.96 1.27
C MET A 45 22.18 4.66 1.70
N PHE A 46 21.02 4.19 1.25
CA PHE A 46 19.74 4.69 1.71
C PHE A 46 19.56 4.49 3.22
N LEU A 47 19.86 3.29 3.74
CA LEU A 47 19.79 2.98 5.18
C LEU A 47 20.78 3.81 6.00
N ALA A 48 22.02 3.99 5.52
CA ALA A 48 22.99 4.86 6.17
C ALA A 48 22.52 6.32 6.17
N GLY A 49 21.89 6.77 5.09
CA GLY A 49 21.20 8.05 5.02
C GLY A 49 20.09 8.15 6.06
N ALA A 50 19.24 7.13 6.20
CA ALA A 50 18.18 7.10 7.21
C ALA A 50 18.72 7.22 8.64
N LEU A 51 19.78 6.48 8.97
CA LEU A 51 20.46 6.59 10.27
C LEU A 51 21.11 7.96 10.50
N THR A 52 21.56 8.61 9.43
CA THR A 52 22.06 9.99 9.50
C THR A 52 20.91 10.96 9.77
N GLY A 53 19.77 10.75 9.10
CA GLY A 53 18.54 11.53 9.31
C GLY A 53 17.99 11.42 10.73
N THR A 54 18.23 10.30 11.42
CA THR A 54 17.88 10.13 12.84
C THR A 54 18.92 10.72 13.81
N GLY A 55 19.96 11.37 13.31
CA GLY A 55 21.05 11.93 14.13
C GLY A 55 22.04 10.90 14.66
N SER A 56 21.95 9.63 14.25
CA SER A 56 22.81 8.54 14.74
C SER A 56 24.18 8.48 14.04
N LEU A 57 24.27 9.05 12.83
CA LEU A 57 25.50 9.18 12.05
C LEU A 57 25.67 10.63 11.57
N SER A 58 26.91 11.07 11.39
CA SER A 58 27.20 12.38 10.80
C SER A 58 27.17 12.30 9.27
N LEU A 59 26.43 13.21 8.64
CA LEU A 59 26.26 13.23 7.19
C LEU A 59 27.57 13.35 6.42
N GLY A 60 28.48 14.21 6.90
CA GLY A 60 29.79 14.43 6.29
C GLY A 60 30.61 13.14 6.19
N TRP A 61 30.73 12.38 7.29
CA TRP A 61 31.50 11.14 7.28
C TRP A 61 30.86 10.05 6.42
N VAL A 62 29.52 9.93 6.40
CA VAL A 62 28.84 8.97 5.52
C VAL A 62 29.12 9.28 4.06
N PHE A 63 29.09 10.55 3.65
CA PHE A 63 29.47 10.96 2.29
C PHE A 63 30.93 10.61 1.97
N VAL A 64 31.87 10.99 2.85
CA VAL A 64 33.30 10.75 2.63
C VAL A 64 33.56 9.25 2.43
N TRP A 65 33.08 8.40 3.33
CA TRP A 65 33.33 6.97 3.26
C TRP A 65 32.61 6.28 2.09
N ALA A 66 31.39 6.72 1.75
CA ALA A 66 30.70 6.24 0.56
C ALA A 66 31.46 6.61 -0.72
N ILE A 67 31.89 7.87 -0.86
CA ILE A 67 32.62 8.35 -2.04
C ILE A 67 33.97 7.63 -2.16
N VAL A 68 34.72 7.49 -1.07
CA VAL A 68 36.02 6.81 -1.07
C VAL A 68 35.87 5.33 -1.42
N GLY A 69 34.86 4.65 -0.87
CA GLY A 69 34.54 3.25 -1.21
C GLY A 69 34.19 3.09 -2.68
N ALA A 70 33.28 3.93 -3.18
CA ALA A 70 32.87 4.01 -4.57
C ALA A 70 34.05 4.20 -5.55
N ILE A 71 34.95 5.13 -5.24
CA ILE A 71 36.13 5.41 -6.08
C ILE A 71 37.09 4.21 -6.06
N ALA A 72 37.34 3.65 -4.87
CA ALA A 72 38.26 2.53 -4.70
C ALA A 72 37.76 1.26 -5.41
N GLY A 73 36.47 0.96 -5.34
CA GLY A 73 35.89 -0.22 -6.00
C GLY A 73 35.92 -0.12 -7.53
N ASP A 74 35.53 1.03 -8.08
CA ASP A 74 35.62 1.26 -9.54
C ASP A 74 37.08 1.29 -10.01
N GLY A 75 37.99 1.82 -9.20
CA GLY A 75 39.44 1.79 -9.42
C GLY A 75 39.98 0.36 -9.47
N MET A 76 39.54 -0.51 -8.56
CA MET A 76 39.88 -1.93 -8.56
C MET A 76 39.38 -2.60 -9.84
N SER A 77 38.12 -2.38 -10.21
CA SER A 77 37.52 -2.92 -11.45
C SER A 77 38.28 -2.45 -12.70
N PHE A 78 38.66 -1.18 -12.77
CA PHE A 78 39.47 -0.62 -13.85
C PHE A 78 40.87 -1.23 -13.94
N TRP A 79 41.54 -1.38 -12.79
CA TRP A 79 42.85 -2.00 -12.72
C TRP A 79 42.81 -3.47 -13.15
N LEU A 80 41.81 -4.23 -12.70
CA LEU A 80 41.58 -5.61 -13.14
C LEU A 80 41.40 -5.68 -14.66
N GLY A 81 40.55 -4.80 -15.22
CA GLY A 81 40.34 -4.68 -16.67
C GLY A 81 41.63 -4.45 -17.45
N GLY A 82 42.48 -3.54 -16.98
CA GLY A 82 43.75 -3.21 -17.63
C GLY A 82 44.84 -4.29 -17.48
N ARG A 83 44.85 -5.00 -16.34
CA ARG A 83 45.87 -6.00 -16.00
C ARG A 83 45.63 -7.35 -16.67
N TYR A 84 44.37 -7.77 -16.76
CA TYR A 84 44.00 -9.11 -17.25
C TYR A 84 43.43 -9.09 -18.68
N LYS A 85 42.96 -7.94 -19.19
CA LYS A 85 42.50 -7.73 -20.58
C LYS A 85 41.69 -8.92 -21.13
N GLU A 86 42.22 -9.66 -22.11
CA GLU A 86 41.56 -10.78 -22.77
C GLU A 86 41.29 -11.97 -21.83
N GLN A 87 42.03 -12.11 -20.74
CA GLN A 87 41.85 -13.19 -19.77
C GLN A 87 40.55 -13.03 -18.96
N ILE A 88 40.04 -11.81 -18.77
CA ILE A 88 38.77 -11.56 -18.06
C ILE A 88 37.58 -12.17 -18.80
N VAL A 89 37.63 -12.21 -20.14
CA VAL A 89 36.56 -12.80 -20.97
C VAL A 89 36.41 -14.30 -20.70
N GLN A 90 37.49 -14.96 -20.27
CA GLN A 90 37.52 -16.39 -19.98
C GLN A 90 37.09 -16.74 -18.54
N LEU A 91 36.97 -15.73 -17.65
CA LEU A 91 36.56 -15.92 -16.26
C LEU A 91 35.03 -15.93 -16.13
N TRP A 92 34.54 -16.68 -15.14
CA TRP A 92 33.14 -16.59 -14.73
C TRP A 92 32.89 -15.24 -14.02
N PRO A 93 31.78 -14.50 -14.29
CA PRO A 93 30.61 -14.87 -15.08
C PRO A 93 30.69 -14.49 -16.58
N PHE A 94 31.72 -13.76 -17.01
CA PHE A 94 31.83 -13.22 -18.37
C PHE A 94 31.91 -14.30 -19.47
N ARG A 95 32.51 -15.46 -19.16
CA ARG A 95 32.51 -16.62 -20.06
C ARG A 95 31.11 -17.17 -20.34
N LYS A 96 30.22 -17.12 -19.34
CA LYS A 96 28.85 -17.68 -19.44
C LYS A 96 27.87 -16.66 -20.05
N HIS A 97 28.15 -15.37 -19.86
CA HIS A 97 27.31 -14.26 -20.29
C HIS A 97 28.13 -13.22 -21.07
N PRO A 98 28.59 -13.56 -22.29
CA PRO A 98 29.39 -12.64 -23.10
C PRO A 98 28.62 -11.37 -23.48
N GLU A 99 27.29 -11.43 -23.56
CA GLU A 99 26.43 -10.28 -23.87
C GLU A 99 26.61 -9.09 -22.91
N VAL A 100 27.06 -9.38 -21.68
CA VAL A 100 27.27 -8.41 -20.61
C VAL A 100 28.48 -7.53 -20.91
N LEU A 101 29.60 -8.12 -21.33
CA LEU A 101 30.78 -7.37 -21.78
C LEU A 101 30.50 -6.62 -23.08
N ASP A 102 29.78 -7.23 -24.03
CA ASP A 102 29.40 -6.58 -25.28
C ASP A 102 28.55 -5.33 -25.06
N ALA A 103 27.62 -5.38 -24.10
CA ALA A 103 26.84 -4.23 -23.69
C ALA A 103 27.74 -3.11 -23.15
N GLY A 104 28.72 -3.45 -22.31
CA GLY A 104 29.74 -2.52 -21.81
C GLY A 104 30.58 -1.90 -22.94
N HIS A 105 31.07 -2.70 -23.88
CA HIS A 105 31.84 -2.24 -25.05
C HIS A 105 31.02 -1.30 -25.94
N ARG A 106 29.76 -1.67 -26.27
CA ARG A 106 28.88 -0.80 -27.06
C ARG A 106 28.60 0.52 -26.35
N PHE A 107 28.37 0.47 -25.04
CA PHE A 107 28.09 1.65 -24.24
C PHE A 107 29.31 2.58 -24.13
N PHE A 108 30.50 2.00 -23.91
CA PHE A 108 31.77 2.73 -23.87
C PHE A 108 32.11 3.33 -25.24
N ARG A 109 31.91 2.60 -26.33
CA ARG A 109 32.13 3.11 -27.70
C ARG A 109 31.23 4.31 -28.02
N LYS A 110 29.99 4.32 -27.52
CA LYS A 110 29.03 5.41 -27.77
C LYS A 110 29.32 6.66 -26.94
N HIS A 111 29.74 6.51 -25.68
CA HIS A 111 29.85 7.64 -24.74
C HIS A 111 31.28 7.97 -24.27
N GLY A 112 32.27 7.15 -24.64
CA GLY A 112 33.68 7.33 -24.27
C GLY A 112 33.87 7.46 -22.76
N ALA A 113 34.68 8.42 -22.31
CA ALA A 113 34.95 8.67 -20.89
C ALA A 113 33.68 8.99 -20.07
N LYS A 114 32.64 9.60 -20.69
CA LYS A 114 31.37 9.91 -20.02
C LYS A 114 30.60 8.66 -19.60
N SER A 115 30.91 7.52 -20.21
CA SER A 115 30.29 6.24 -19.86
C SER A 115 30.50 5.87 -18.39
N VAL A 116 31.63 6.24 -17.77
CA VAL A 116 31.92 5.95 -16.35
C VAL A 116 30.89 6.63 -15.44
N VAL A 117 30.50 7.86 -15.77
CA VAL A 117 29.47 8.60 -15.02
C VAL A 117 28.09 8.03 -15.26
N LEU A 118 27.70 7.86 -16.53
CA LEU A 118 26.35 7.45 -16.91
C LEU A 118 26.04 6.00 -16.48
N ALA A 119 27.03 5.10 -16.59
CA ALA A 119 26.85 3.70 -16.24
C ALA A 119 26.57 3.50 -14.75
N ARG A 120 27.03 4.42 -13.89
CA ARG A 120 26.82 4.33 -12.43
C ARG A 120 25.35 4.40 -12.02
N PHE A 121 24.47 4.91 -12.88
CA PHE A 121 23.02 4.96 -12.65
C PHE A 121 22.27 3.84 -13.37
N ILE A 122 22.97 2.93 -14.06
CA ILE A 122 22.38 1.83 -14.83
C ILE A 122 22.90 0.51 -14.24
N GLY A 123 22.06 -0.17 -13.46
CA GLY A 123 22.41 -1.32 -12.61
C GLY A 123 23.39 -2.32 -13.24
N PRO A 124 23.06 -2.98 -14.37
CA PRO A 124 23.97 -3.93 -15.01
C PRO A 124 25.28 -3.31 -15.49
N LEU A 125 25.23 -2.10 -16.07
CA LEU A 125 26.40 -1.45 -16.69
C LEU A 125 27.41 -0.93 -15.67
N ARG A 126 26.96 -0.56 -14.46
CA ARG A 126 27.81 0.01 -13.40
C ARG A 126 29.03 -0.86 -13.07
N ALA A 127 28.83 -2.17 -12.92
CA ALA A 127 29.90 -3.10 -12.55
C ALA A 127 30.84 -3.45 -13.72
N ILE A 128 30.45 -3.16 -14.96
CA ILE A 128 31.12 -3.64 -16.17
C ILE A 128 31.95 -2.52 -16.81
N VAL A 129 31.42 -1.30 -16.86
CA VAL A 129 32.03 -0.18 -17.59
C VAL A 129 33.43 0.18 -17.07
N PRO A 130 33.72 0.18 -15.75
CA PRO A 130 35.09 0.38 -15.26
C PRO A 130 36.06 -0.69 -15.79
N VAL A 131 35.65 -1.96 -15.81
CA VAL A 131 36.46 -3.07 -16.35
C VAL A 131 36.73 -2.86 -17.83
N VAL A 132 35.69 -2.55 -18.62
CA VAL A 132 35.80 -2.30 -20.06
C VAL A 132 36.71 -1.09 -20.34
N ALA A 133 36.60 -0.02 -19.54
CA ALA A 133 37.50 1.14 -19.66
C ALA A 133 38.96 0.75 -19.45
N GLY A 134 39.24 -0.15 -18.51
CA GLY A 134 40.57 -0.72 -18.27
C GLY A 134 41.05 -1.59 -19.41
N MET A 135 40.20 -2.51 -19.90
CA MET A 135 40.50 -3.42 -21.01
C MET A 135 40.87 -2.63 -22.30
N LEU A 136 40.16 -1.53 -22.55
CA LEU A 136 40.38 -0.65 -23.70
C LEU A 136 41.54 0.33 -23.51
N GLY A 137 42.27 0.26 -22.39
CA GLY A 137 43.48 1.06 -22.16
C GLY A 137 43.21 2.55 -21.95
N MET A 138 42.08 2.92 -21.35
CA MET A 138 41.79 4.32 -21.02
C MET A 138 42.88 4.90 -20.10
N PRO A 139 43.38 6.14 -20.34
CA PRO A 139 44.39 6.75 -19.46
C PRO A 139 43.88 6.88 -18.01
N PRO A 140 44.66 6.45 -16.99
CA PRO A 140 44.21 6.44 -15.59
C PRO A 140 43.72 7.79 -15.08
N LEU A 141 44.39 8.89 -15.46
CA LEU A 141 44.00 10.24 -15.05
C LEU A 141 42.58 10.60 -15.54
N ARG A 142 42.25 10.24 -16.79
CA ARG A 142 40.92 10.48 -17.35
C ARG A 142 39.87 9.59 -16.69
N PHE A 143 40.23 8.36 -16.33
CA PHE A 143 39.33 7.44 -15.64
C PHE A 143 39.00 7.93 -14.23
N TYR A 144 40.02 8.23 -13.41
CA TYR A 144 39.81 8.69 -12.04
C TYR A 144 39.09 10.04 -11.98
N ALA A 145 39.35 10.98 -12.90
CA ALA A 145 38.58 12.22 -12.97
C ALA A 145 37.08 11.96 -13.17
N MET A 146 36.71 11.06 -14.09
CA MET A 146 35.31 10.68 -14.32
C MET A 146 34.72 9.86 -13.17
N ASN A 147 35.52 8.98 -12.55
CA ASN A 147 35.10 8.16 -11.41
C ASN A 147 34.83 9.00 -10.15
N VAL A 148 35.66 10.02 -9.89
CA VAL A 148 35.42 10.96 -8.78
C VAL A 148 34.14 11.74 -9.02
N LEU A 149 33.96 12.29 -10.23
CA LEU A 149 32.75 13.00 -10.61
C LEU A 149 31.50 12.11 -10.47
N SER A 150 31.59 10.85 -10.91
CA SER A 150 30.48 9.91 -10.80
C SER A 150 30.15 9.55 -9.35
N ALA A 151 31.15 9.35 -8.50
CA ALA A 151 30.95 9.10 -7.07
C ALA A 151 30.32 10.29 -6.34
N LEU A 152 30.75 11.52 -6.68
CA LEU A 152 30.19 12.76 -6.12
C LEU A 152 28.73 13.00 -6.51
N LEU A 153 28.29 12.54 -7.69
CA LEU A 153 26.88 12.61 -8.10
C LEU A 153 26.06 11.46 -7.51
N TRP A 154 26.62 10.27 -7.45
CA TRP A 154 25.92 9.06 -7.02
C TRP A 154 25.65 9.02 -5.52
N ALA A 155 26.61 9.43 -4.68
CA ALA A 155 26.46 9.37 -3.23
C ALA A 155 25.29 10.25 -2.73
N PRO A 156 25.15 11.53 -3.11
CA PRO A 156 23.98 12.34 -2.76
C PRO A 156 22.66 11.77 -3.28
N ALA A 157 22.64 11.24 -4.50
CA ALA A 157 21.43 10.68 -5.10
C ALA A 157 20.85 9.50 -4.30
N HIS A 158 21.68 8.75 -3.57
CA HIS A 158 21.23 7.59 -2.78
C HIS A 158 21.15 7.86 -1.28
N ILE A 159 22.04 8.71 -0.73
CA ILE A 159 22.09 9.02 0.71
C ILE A 159 21.00 10.04 1.08
N LEU A 160 20.80 11.11 0.29
CA LEU A 160 19.86 12.18 0.66
C LEU A 160 18.40 11.72 0.78
N PRO A 161 17.85 10.87 -0.12
CA PRO A 161 16.51 10.32 0.09
C PRO A 161 16.39 9.56 1.41
N GLY A 162 17.45 8.85 1.82
CA GLY A 162 17.55 8.20 3.12
C GLY A 162 17.54 9.21 4.27
N VAL A 163 18.34 10.28 4.19
CA VAL A 163 18.39 11.35 5.20
C VAL A 163 17.01 11.99 5.38
N VAL A 164 16.34 12.33 4.27
CA VAL A 164 14.98 12.87 4.31
C VAL A 164 14.03 11.88 4.95
N PHE A 165 14.13 10.59 4.61
CA PHE A 165 13.32 9.55 5.23
C PHE A 165 13.58 9.44 6.74
N GLY A 166 14.83 9.39 7.18
CA GLY A 166 15.20 9.31 8.60
C GLY A 166 14.80 10.54 9.41
N ALA A 167 15.03 11.73 8.86
CA ALA A 167 14.57 12.99 9.45
C ALA A 167 13.05 13.06 9.50
N SER A 168 12.37 12.56 8.46
CA SER A 168 10.91 12.42 8.46
C SER A 168 10.43 11.40 9.49
N VAL A 169 11.20 10.37 9.83
CA VAL A 169 10.87 9.42 10.91
C VAL A 169 10.99 10.08 12.29
N LEU A 170 11.97 10.96 12.51
CA LEU A 170 12.06 11.74 13.75
C LEU A 170 10.99 12.83 13.84
N LEU A 171 10.71 13.55 12.75
CA LEU A 171 9.52 14.39 12.66
C LEU A 171 8.25 13.53 12.78
N ALA A 172 8.27 12.26 12.37
CA ALA A 172 7.18 11.30 12.58
C ALA A 172 7.09 10.77 14.01
N GLY A 173 8.08 11.04 14.88
CA GLY A 173 7.85 11.07 16.32
C GLY A 173 6.72 12.06 16.70
N ALA A 174 6.50 13.09 15.88
CA ALA A 174 5.34 13.99 15.92
C ALA A 174 4.27 13.69 14.84
N VAL A 175 4.57 12.89 13.81
CA VAL A 175 3.61 12.43 12.78
C VAL A 175 3.27 10.96 12.97
N SER A 176 2.10 10.73 13.55
CA SER A 176 1.54 9.43 13.91
C SER A 176 1.80 8.30 12.88
N PHE A 177 1.94 7.06 13.39
CA PHE A 177 1.91 5.77 12.66
C PHE A 177 0.95 5.74 11.45
N ARG A 178 -0.15 6.50 11.52
CA ARG A 178 -1.16 6.71 10.47
C ARG A 178 -0.55 7.18 9.14
N LEU A 179 0.44 8.09 9.14
CA LEU A 179 1.05 8.58 7.89
C LEU A 179 1.88 7.49 7.18
N VAL A 180 2.63 6.71 7.96
CA VAL A 180 3.44 5.60 7.43
C VAL A 180 2.54 4.57 6.75
N VAL A 181 1.39 4.27 7.35
CA VAL A 181 0.39 3.38 6.77
C VAL A 181 -0.17 3.93 5.45
N ILE A 182 -0.54 5.21 5.40
CA ILE A 182 -1.06 5.84 4.17
C ILE A 182 -0.01 5.82 3.05
N LEU A 183 1.25 6.17 3.36
CA LEU A 183 2.33 6.18 2.36
C LEU A 183 2.64 4.76 1.86
N ALA A 184 2.71 3.78 2.77
CA ALA A 184 2.94 2.39 2.42
C ALA A 184 1.83 1.84 1.52
N LEU A 185 0.56 2.18 1.81
CA LEU A 185 -0.59 1.80 1.01
C LEU A 185 -0.53 2.43 -0.40
N LEU A 186 -0.16 3.71 -0.51
CA LEU A 186 0.00 4.39 -1.79
C LEU A 186 1.13 3.78 -2.64
N VAL A 187 2.29 3.53 -2.05
CA VAL A 187 3.43 2.88 -2.74
C VAL A 187 3.04 1.47 -3.19
N CYS A 188 2.34 0.71 -2.33
CA CYS A 188 1.84 -0.62 -2.66
C CYS A 188 0.88 -0.59 -3.85
N ILE A 189 -0.07 0.35 -3.88
CA ILE A 189 -1.02 0.54 -5.00
C ILE A 189 -0.28 0.84 -6.30
N VAL A 190 0.68 1.77 -6.29
CA VAL A 190 1.45 2.13 -7.49
C VAL A 190 2.25 0.93 -7.99
N TRP A 191 2.93 0.21 -7.09
CA TRP A 191 3.74 -0.95 -7.44
C TRP A 191 2.91 -2.11 -7.98
N LEU A 192 1.80 -2.45 -7.30
CA LEU A 192 0.88 -3.51 -7.73
C LEU A 192 0.21 -3.17 -9.06
N SER A 193 -0.19 -1.92 -9.27
CA SER A 193 -0.82 -1.48 -10.53
C SER A 193 0.15 -1.59 -11.70
N PHE A 194 1.40 -1.13 -11.53
CA PHE A 194 2.43 -1.25 -12.57
C PHE A 194 2.78 -2.70 -12.87
N ARG A 195 2.98 -3.52 -11.83
CA ARG A 195 3.31 -4.94 -11.98
C ARG A 195 2.15 -5.72 -12.61
N GLY A 196 0.93 -5.45 -12.18
CA GLY A 196 -0.30 -6.04 -12.72
C GLY A 196 -0.50 -5.68 -14.19
N ALA A 197 -0.40 -4.39 -14.55
CA ALA A 197 -0.51 -3.94 -15.93
C ALA A 197 0.55 -4.59 -16.83
N ARG A 198 1.82 -4.62 -16.39
CA ARG A 198 2.90 -5.28 -17.12
C ARG A 198 2.64 -6.77 -17.29
N PHE A 199 2.23 -7.46 -16.23
CA PHE A 199 1.96 -8.88 -16.24
C PHE A 199 0.79 -9.23 -17.16
N LEU A 200 -0.33 -8.52 -17.04
CA LEU A 200 -1.52 -8.72 -17.87
C LEU A 200 -1.22 -8.47 -19.34
N LEU A 201 -0.57 -7.35 -19.68
CA LEU A 201 -0.26 -7.02 -21.07
C LEU A 201 0.79 -7.96 -21.68
N SER A 202 1.80 -8.40 -20.91
CA SER A 202 2.82 -9.32 -21.42
C SER A 202 2.31 -10.75 -21.61
N HIS A 203 1.36 -11.20 -20.78
CA HIS A 203 0.78 -12.54 -20.86
C HIS A 203 -0.52 -12.60 -21.65
N ALA A 204 -1.14 -11.46 -21.96
CA ALA A 204 -2.39 -11.38 -22.73
C ALA A 204 -2.30 -12.18 -24.03
N ASN A 205 -1.22 -12.05 -24.79
CA ASN A 205 -1.02 -12.78 -26.06
C ASN A 205 -0.83 -14.29 -25.85
N ALA A 206 -0.14 -14.70 -24.79
CA ALA A 206 0.09 -16.10 -24.49
C ALA A 206 -1.21 -16.80 -24.05
N TRP A 207 -1.95 -16.19 -23.12
CA TRP A 207 -3.19 -16.74 -22.59
C TRP A 207 -4.32 -16.73 -23.61
N SER A 208 -4.46 -15.66 -24.37
CA SER A 208 -5.44 -15.59 -25.45
C SER A 208 -5.17 -16.60 -26.55
N SER A 209 -3.91 -16.85 -26.93
CA SER A 209 -3.58 -17.88 -27.91
C SER A 209 -3.88 -19.29 -27.36
N ALA A 210 -3.61 -19.54 -26.07
CA ALA A 210 -3.94 -20.82 -25.43
C ALA A 210 -5.45 -21.04 -25.31
N ALA A 211 -6.19 -20.05 -24.81
CA ALA A 211 -7.64 -20.08 -24.74
C ALA A 211 -8.26 -20.21 -26.13
N GLY A 212 -7.70 -19.52 -27.13
CA GLY A 212 -8.13 -19.60 -28.51
C GLY A 212 -7.95 -21.00 -29.10
N ARG A 213 -6.82 -21.66 -28.85
CA ARG A 213 -6.61 -23.07 -29.24
C ARG A 213 -7.65 -24.00 -28.62
N HIS A 214 -7.87 -23.90 -27.30
CA HIS A 214 -8.86 -24.74 -26.62
C HIS A 214 -10.30 -24.50 -27.12
N LEU A 215 -10.68 -23.25 -27.35
CA LEU A 215 -11.98 -22.90 -27.92
C LEU A 215 -12.10 -23.36 -29.38
N GLY A 216 -11.03 -23.30 -30.17
CA GLY A 216 -10.96 -23.84 -31.52
C GLY A 216 -11.18 -25.35 -31.53
N ASP A 217 -10.47 -26.08 -30.67
CA ASP A 217 -10.61 -27.53 -30.52
C ASP A 217 -12.02 -27.93 -30.06
N TRP A 218 -12.62 -27.13 -29.18
CA TRP A 218 -14.01 -27.32 -28.74
C TRP A 218 -15.00 -27.04 -29.87
N ALA A 219 -14.80 -25.96 -30.63
CA ALA A 219 -15.67 -25.53 -31.73
C ALA A 219 -15.63 -26.50 -32.93
N CYS A 220 -14.49 -27.15 -33.17
CA CYS A 220 -14.37 -28.25 -34.11
C CYS A 220 -15.13 -29.50 -33.67
N ARG A 221 -15.21 -29.75 -32.35
CA ARG A 221 -15.93 -30.88 -31.76
C ARG A 221 -17.45 -30.66 -31.65
N HIS A 222 -17.94 -29.42 -31.75
CA HIS A 222 -19.36 -29.09 -31.60
C HIS A 222 -19.92 -28.42 -32.88
N PRO A 223 -20.60 -29.16 -33.78
CA PRO A 223 -21.11 -28.63 -35.05
C PRO A 223 -22.36 -27.73 -34.92
N GLY A 224 -22.86 -27.49 -33.70
CA GLY A 224 -24.02 -26.63 -33.43
C GLY A 224 -23.82 -25.15 -33.79
N PRO A 225 -24.88 -24.31 -33.70
CA PRO A 225 -24.83 -22.89 -34.01
C PRO A 225 -23.76 -22.14 -33.19
N LEU A 226 -23.57 -22.53 -31.92
CA LEU A 226 -22.53 -21.97 -31.04
C LEU A 226 -21.10 -22.29 -31.52
N GLY A 227 -20.84 -23.50 -32.02
CA GLY A 227 -19.53 -23.86 -32.56
C GLY A 227 -19.24 -23.23 -33.93
N ARG A 228 -20.27 -22.82 -34.67
CA ARG A 228 -20.14 -22.01 -35.90
C ARG A 228 -19.75 -20.57 -35.59
N VAL A 229 -20.38 -19.96 -34.59
CA VAL A 229 -20.04 -18.61 -34.11
C VAL A 229 -18.63 -18.59 -33.53
N ALA A 230 -18.28 -19.58 -32.72
CA ALA A 230 -16.94 -19.71 -32.14
C ALA A 230 -15.86 -19.80 -33.22
N ARG A 231 -16.03 -20.65 -34.24
CA ARG A 231 -15.09 -20.74 -35.38
C ARG A 231 -14.93 -19.42 -36.12
N LYS A 232 -16.03 -18.70 -36.38
CA LYS A 232 -16.00 -17.39 -37.03
C LYS A 232 -15.26 -16.33 -36.21
N MET A 233 -15.31 -16.42 -34.87
CA MET A 233 -14.55 -15.54 -33.97
C MET A 233 -13.08 -15.92 -33.82
N LEU A 234 -12.71 -17.15 -34.20
CA LEU A 234 -11.38 -17.73 -34.05
C LEU A 234 -10.56 -17.78 -35.35
N ASP A 235 -11.12 -17.25 -36.44
CA ASP A 235 -10.51 -17.31 -37.76
C ASP A 235 -9.21 -16.49 -37.79
N PRO A 236 -8.03 -17.10 -38.07
CA PRO A 236 -6.72 -16.44 -38.02
C PRO A 236 -6.56 -15.29 -39.02
N GLU A 237 -7.40 -15.25 -40.06
CA GLU A 237 -7.44 -14.15 -41.04
C GLU A 237 -8.07 -12.86 -40.47
N THR A 238 -8.65 -12.92 -39.26
CA THR A 238 -9.11 -11.73 -38.52
C THR A 238 -8.03 -11.29 -37.51
N PRO A 239 -7.46 -10.07 -37.62
CA PRO A 239 -6.28 -9.67 -36.83
C PRO A 239 -6.41 -9.63 -35.29
N ASP A 240 -7.60 -9.83 -34.71
CA ASP A 240 -7.91 -9.43 -33.32
C ASP A 240 -8.65 -10.50 -32.47
N ALA A 241 -8.68 -11.78 -32.87
CA ALA A 241 -9.37 -12.85 -32.11
C ALA A 241 -8.91 -12.93 -30.63
N THR A 242 -7.62 -12.71 -30.41
CA THR A 242 -6.98 -12.67 -29.09
C THR A 242 -7.57 -11.61 -28.17
N SER A 243 -7.68 -10.39 -28.67
CA SER A 243 -8.21 -9.25 -27.92
C SER A 243 -9.72 -9.35 -27.68
N LEU A 244 -10.46 -10.00 -28.58
CA LEU A 244 -11.88 -10.29 -28.37
C LEU A 244 -12.08 -11.27 -27.21
N LEU A 245 -11.26 -12.32 -27.13
CA LEU A 245 -11.29 -13.27 -26.02
C LEU A 245 -10.93 -12.61 -24.68
N VAL A 246 -9.87 -11.80 -24.64
CA VAL A 246 -9.48 -11.06 -23.42
C VAL A 246 -10.59 -10.11 -22.97
N THR A 247 -11.17 -9.35 -23.91
CA THR A 247 -12.25 -8.40 -23.59
C THR A 247 -13.52 -9.13 -23.13
N SER A 248 -13.83 -10.28 -23.72
CA SER A 248 -14.97 -11.12 -23.31
C SER A 248 -14.77 -11.71 -21.92
N LEU A 249 -13.54 -12.16 -21.60
CA LEU A 249 -13.19 -12.62 -20.26
C LEU A 249 -13.33 -11.49 -19.22
N ILE A 250 -12.92 -10.26 -19.56
CA ILE A 250 -13.12 -9.09 -18.70
C ILE A 250 -14.61 -8.88 -18.42
N VAL A 251 -15.47 -8.94 -19.44
CA VAL A 251 -16.94 -8.84 -19.25
C VAL A 251 -17.45 -9.91 -18.28
N LEU A 252 -17.03 -11.18 -18.45
CA LEU A 252 -17.47 -12.28 -17.59
C LEU A 252 -16.99 -12.12 -16.15
N VAL A 253 -15.71 -11.82 -15.95
CA VAL A 253 -15.12 -11.65 -14.61
C VAL A 253 -15.72 -10.42 -13.91
N SER A 254 -15.82 -9.29 -14.60
CA SER A 254 -16.43 -8.07 -14.03
C SER A 254 -17.92 -8.23 -13.76
N GLY A 255 -18.65 -8.94 -14.63
CA GLY A 255 -20.05 -9.27 -14.42
C GLY A 255 -20.25 -10.21 -13.21
N ALA A 256 -19.45 -11.27 -13.10
CA ALA A 256 -19.48 -12.17 -11.95
C ALA A 256 -19.12 -11.46 -10.64
N LEU A 257 -18.11 -10.59 -10.67
CA LEU A 257 -17.73 -9.76 -9.52
C LEU A 257 -18.87 -8.83 -9.10
N PHE A 258 -19.52 -8.16 -10.06
CA PHE A 258 -20.66 -7.29 -9.76
C PHE A 258 -21.83 -8.07 -9.14
N VAL A 259 -22.18 -9.24 -9.70
CA VAL A 259 -23.25 -10.09 -9.16
C VAL A 259 -22.90 -10.60 -7.76
N GLY A 260 -21.65 -11.00 -7.52
CA GLY A 260 -21.19 -11.43 -6.20
C GLY A 260 -21.31 -10.30 -5.16
N VAL A 261 -20.77 -9.12 -5.48
CA VAL A 261 -20.88 -7.94 -4.60
C VAL A 261 -22.32 -7.53 -4.37
N LEU A 262 -23.17 -7.58 -5.41
CA LEU A 262 -24.60 -7.28 -5.28
C LEU A 262 -25.31 -8.29 -4.38
N GLY A 263 -24.99 -9.58 -4.52
CA GLY A 263 -25.46 -10.63 -3.63
C GLY A 263 -25.07 -10.36 -2.18
N ASP A 264 -23.80 -10.01 -1.95
CA ASP A 264 -23.31 -9.74 -0.59
C ASP A 264 -24.02 -8.55 0.06
N VAL A 265 -24.29 -7.50 -0.72
CA VAL A 265 -25.00 -6.30 -0.25
C VAL A 265 -26.47 -6.57 0.05
N ILE A 266 -27.14 -7.42 -0.74
CA ILE A 266 -28.54 -7.81 -0.50
C ILE A 266 -28.64 -8.72 0.73
N SER A 267 -27.72 -9.68 0.88
CA SER A 267 -27.73 -10.68 1.96
C SER A 267 -27.25 -10.14 3.31
N GLY A 268 -26.53 -9.02 3.34
CA GLY A 268 -25.84 -8.55 4.55
C GLY A 268 -24.61 -9.40 4.91
N ASP A 269 -23.98 -9.99 3.89
CA ASP A 269 -22.91 -10.99 3.98
C ASP A 269 -21.54 -10.36 4.33
N PRO A 270 -20.44 -11.15 4.51
CA PRO A 270 -19.16 -10.70 5.08
C PRO A 270 -18.51 -9.47 4.42
N LEU A 271 -18.83 -9.15 3.17
CA LEU A 271 -18.31 -7.93 2.54
C LEU A 271 -18.85 -6.65 3.22
N THR A 272 -20.06 -6.71 3.79
CA THR A 272 -20.68 -5.60 4.52
C THR A 272 -20.08 -5.40 5.91
N THR A 273 -19.58 -6.45 6.56
CA THR A 273 -18.81 -6.31 7.82
C THR A 273 -17.45 -5.69 7.55
N LEU A 274 -16.82 -6.06 6.42
CA LEU A 274 -15.57 -5.49 5.97
C LEU A 274 -15.72 -4.01 5.58
N ASP A 275 -16.86 -3.59 5.00
CA ASP A 275 -17.16 -2.18 4.71
C ASP A 275 -17.04 -1.30 5.97
N LEU A 276 -17.67 -1.71 7.06
CA LEU A 276 -17.64 -0.97 8.33
C LEU A 276 -16.24 -0.92 8.93
N SER A 277 -15.55 -2.06 8.97
CA SER A 277 -14.18 -2.15 9.47
C SER A 277 -13.20 -1.30 8.65
N VAL A 278 -13.31 -1.30 7.33
CA VAL A 278 -12.49 -0.45 6.45
C VAL A 278 -12.79 1.02 6.67
N TYR A 279 -14.07 1.39 6.78
CA TYR A 279 -14.47 2.76 7.06
C TYR A 279 -13.89 3.27 8.39
N HIS A 280 -14.08 2.53 9.48
CA HIS A 280 -13.53 2.89 10.80
C HIS A 280 -12.01 2.97 10.80
N PHE A 281 -11.34 2.03 10.11
CA PHE A 281 -9.90 2.06 9.96
C PHE A 281 -9.44 3.33 9.24
N LEU A 282 -10.07 3.68 8.11
CA LEU A 282 -9.76 4.90 7.37
C LEU A 282 -10.02 6.15 8.22
N GLN A 283 -11.12 6.20 8.98
CA GLN A 283 -11.40 7.30 9.93
C GLN A 283 -10.31 7.40 11.01
N SER A 284 -9.80 6.26 11.50
CA SER A 284 -8.76 6.24 12.53
C SER A 284 -7.40 6.74 12.03
N VAL A 285 -7.10 6.65 10.73
CA VAL A 285 -5.82 7.09 10.14
C VAL A 285 -5.86 8.51 9.58
N ARG A 286 -7.00 9.21 9.66
CA ARG A 286 -7.13 10.56 9.11
C ARG A 286 -6.21 11.56 9.77
N THR A 287 -5.72 12.49 8.96
CA THR A 287 -4.91 13.64 9.40
C THR A 287 -5.30 14.86 8.56
N PRO A 288 -5.19 16.10 9.08
CA PRO A 288 -5.54 17.31 8.32
C PRO A 288 -4.79 17.42 6.98
N TRP A 289 -3.50 17.08 6.97
CA TRP A 289 -2.71 17.06 5.73
C TRP A 289 -3.14 15.93 4.79
N GLY A 290 -3.36 14.71 5.31
CA GLY A 290 -3.86 13.58 4.52
C GLY A 290 -5.20 13.88 3.84
N ASP A 291 -6.09 14.58 4.56
CA ASP A 291 -7.35 15.08 4.02
C ASP A 291 -7.12 16.04 2.85
N THR A 292 -6.21 17.01 2.97
CA THR A 292 -5.92 17.95 1.86
C THR A 292 -5.36 17.26 0.63
N VAL A 293 -4.44 16.29 0.81
CA VAL A 293 -3.83 15.55 -0.30
C VAL A 293 -4.84 14.66 -1.00
N LEU A 294 -5.61 13.86 -0.23
CA LEU A 294 -6.64 13.00 -0.81
C LEU A 294 -7.78 13.80 -1.43
N ALA A 295 -8.14 14.96 -0.88
CA ALA A 295 -9.12 15.85 -1.50
C ALA A 295 -8.61 16.42 -2.82
N ALA A 296 -7.35 16.84 -2.90
CA ALA A 296 -6.72 17.27 -4.15
C ALA A 296 -6.70 16.13 -5.18
N LEU A 297 -6.30 14.91 -4.79
CA LEU A 297 -6.31 13.75 -5.67
C LEU A 297 -7.73 13.34 -6.10
N ALA A 298 -8.74 13.52 -5.25
CA ALA A 298 -10.14 13.25 -5.58
C ALA A 298 -10.67 14.14 -6.71
N THR A 299 -10.05 15.30 -6.96
CA THR A 299 -10.41 16.17 -8.10
C THR A 299 -10.20 15.51 -9.45
N LEU A 300 -9.33 14.49 -9.55
CA LEU A 300 -9.12 13.71 -10.77
C LEU A 300 -10.39 13.00 -11.24
N GLY A 301 -11.28 12.65 -10.31
CA GLY A 301 -12.58 12.05 -10.62
C GLY A 301 -13.74 13.04 -10.55
N SER A 302 -13.51 14.34 -10.32
CA SER A 302 -14.60 15.30 -10.19
C SER A 302 -15.42 15.40 -11.48
N GLY A 303 -16.68 15.81 -11.35
CA GLY A 303 -17.54 16.05 -12.51
C GLY A 303 -16.90 17.01 -13.53
N ILE A 304 -16.19 18.05 -13.08
CA ILE A 304 -15.50 19.02 -13.94
C ILE A 304 -14.36 18.35 -14.73
N THR A 305 -13.51 17.55 -14.08
CA THR A 305 -12.43 16.84 -14.76
C THR A 305 -12.98 15.81 -15.74
N LEU A 306 -13.97 15.01 -15.32
CA LEU A 306 -14.56 13.98 -16.16
C LEU A 306 -15.27 14.58 -17.38
N THR A 307 -16.05 15.65 -17.21
CA THR A 307 -16.70 16.36 -18.33
C THR A 307 -15.69 16.98 -19.29
N SER A 308 -14.60 17.58 -18.78
CA SER A 308 -13.51 18.10 -19.61
C SER A 308 -12.88 17.01 -20.47
N LEU A 309 -12.60 15.85 -19.87
CA LEU A 309 -12.09 14.67 -20.59
C LEU A 309 -13.11 14.13 -21.60
N ILE A 310 -14.40 14.13 -21.26
CA ILE A 310 -15.46 13.68 -22.16
C ILE A 310 -15.52 14.56 -23.41
N VAL A 311 -15.50 15.87 -23.23
CA VAL A 311 -15.49 16.85 -24.32
C VAL A 311 -14.24 16.67 -25.18
N MET A 312 -13.06 16.53 -24.56
CA MET A 312 -11.82 16.28 -25.28
C MET A 312 -11.88 15.00 -26.13
N VAL A 313 -12.37 13.88 -25.57
CA VAL A 313 -12.50 12.61 -26.30
C VAL A 313 -13.51 12.74 -27.44
N ALA A 314 -14.64 13.42 -27.21
CA ALA A 314 -15.62 13.69 -28.25
C ALA A 314 -14.99 14.51 -29.39
N LEU A 315 -14.35 15.65 -29.10
CA LEU A 315 -13.69 16.49 -30.09
C LEU A 315 -12.58 15.74 -30.85
N TRP A 316 -11.79 14.93 -30.15
CA TRP A 316 -10.79 14.08 -30.78
C TRP A 316 -11.42 13.10 -31.77
N MET A 317 -12.48 12.40 -31.39
CA MET A 317 -13.15 11.46 -32.28
C MET A 317 -13.90 12.14 -33.44
N LEU A 318 -14.44 13.34 -33.22
CA LEU A 318 -15.03 14.18 -34.26
C LEU A 318 -13.97 14.53 -35.32
N TRP A 319 -12.77 14.93 -34.88
CA TRP A 319 -11.65 15.22 -35.76
C TRP A 319 -11.24 13.99 -36.58
N GLU A 320 -11.28 12.80 -35.98
CA GLU A 320 -11.04 11.53 -36.69
C GLU A 320 -12.23 11.03 -37.51
N ARG A 321 -13.35 11.77 -37.56
CA ARG A 321 -14.59 11.43 -38.27
C ARG A 321 -15.19 10.08 -37.86
N ARG A 322 -14.98 9.65 -36.60
CA ARG A 322 -15.46 8.37 -36.05
C ARG A 322 -16.80 8.51 -35.29
N TRP A 323 -17.80 9.10 -35.94
CA TRP A 323 -19.11 9.43 -35.37
C TRP A 323 -19.84 8.27 -34.69
N ARG A 324 -19.74 7.05 -35.25
CA ARG A 324 -20.40 5.87 -34.69
C ARG A 324 -19.78 5.42 -33.36
N THR A 325 -18.45 5.52 -33.22
CA THR A 325 -17.75 5.17 -31.97
C THR A 325 -18.10 6.13 -30.84
N ILE A 326 -18.26 7.42 -31.16
CA ILE A 326 -18.79 8.43 -30.22
C ILE A 326 -20.20 8.03 -29.77
N GLY A 327 -21.07 7.68 -30.72
CA GLY A 327 -22.43 7.24 -30.43
C GLY A 327 -22.47 6.04 -29.47
N TYR A 328 -21.65 5.00 -29.70
CA TYR A 328 -21.58 3.84 -28.81
C TYR A 328 -21.08 4.19 -27.41
N TRP A 329 -20.04 5.02 -27.34
CA TRP A 329 -19.49 5.41 -26.05
C TRP A 329 -20.45 6.31 -25.26
N LEU A 330 -21.08 7.30 -25.88
CA LEU A 330 -22.11 8.13 -25.24
C LEU A 330 -23.34 7.30 -24.83
N ALA A 331 -23.77 6.36 -25.66
CA ALA A 331 -24.87 5.45 -25.32
C ALA A 331 -24.51 4.54 -24.13
N ALA A 332 -23.27 4.03 -24.07
CA ALA A 332 -22.80 3.23 -22.93
C ALA A 332 -22.73 4.05 -21.65
N VAL A 333 -22.22 5.29 -21.70
CA VAL A 333 -22.25 6.22 -20.56
C VAL A 333 -23.69 6.46 -20.10
N ALA A 334 -24.59 6.83 -21.02
CA ALA A 334 -25.99 7.12 -20.69
C ALA A 334 -26.72 5.91 -20.10
N PHE A 335 -26.60 4.74 -20.72
CA PHE A 335 -27.24 3.51 -20.23
C PHE A 335 -26.67 3.08 -18.88
N SER A 336 -25.34 3.15 -18.70
CA SER A 336 -24.71 2.84 -17.42
C SER A 336 -25.22 3.77 -16.32
N GLN A 337 -25.35 5.06 -16.56
CA GLN A 337 -25.83 6.02 -15.57
C GLN A 337 -27.30 5.80 -15.23
N LEU A 338 -28.15 5.51 -16.22
CA LEU A 338 -29.56 5.15 -16.00
C LEU A 338 -29.70 3.86 -15.18
N LEU A 339 -28.89 2.84 -15.48
CA LEU A 339 -28.89 1.57 -14.74
C LEU A 339 -28.43 1.78 -13.28
N ILE A 340 -27.36 2.55 -13.07
CA ILE A 340 -26.87 2.88 -11.72
C ILE A 340 -27.94 3.64 -10.94
N PHE A 341 -28.59 4.62 -11.55
CA PHE A 341 -29.68 5.36 -10.92
C PHE A 341 -30.85 4.44 -10.53
N GLY A 342 -31.25 3.52 -11.43
CA GLY A 342 -32.29 2.54 -11.14
C GLY A 342 -31.92 1.59 -9.99
N LEU A 343 -30.67 1.12 -9.96
CA LEU A 343 -30.16 0.27 -8.88
C LEU A 343 -30.08 1.02 -7.54
N GLN A 344 -29.61 2.26 -7.56
CA GLN A 344 -29.56 3.13 -6.39
C GLN A 344 -30.95 3.34 -5.79
N PHE A 345 -31.95 3.61 -6.64
CA PHE A 345 -33.34 3.74 -6.21
C PHE A 345 -33.92 2.44 -5.64
N ALA A 346 -33.56 1.29 -6.24
CA ALA A 346 -34.03 -0.03 -5.78
C ALA A 346 -33.40 -0.48 -4.46
N MET A 347 -32.11 -0.22 -4.25
CA MET A 347 -31.35 -0.69 -3.09
C MET A 347 -31.51 0.22 -1.87
N GLN A 348 -31.74 1.52 -2.08
CA GLN A 348 -31.90 2.53 -1.02
C GLN A 348 -30.78 2.53 0.04
N ARG A 349 -29.58 2.08 -0.33
CA ARG A 349 -28.43 1.99 0.57
C ARG A 349 -27.90 3.37 0.89
N THR A 350 -27.71 3.68 2.17
CA THR A 350 -27.22 4.97 2.67
C THR A 350 -25.69 5.01 2.78
N PRO A 351 -25.07 6.20 2.63
CA PRO A 351 -23.63 6.38 2.84
C PRO A 351 -23.23 6.23 4.33
N PRO A 352 -21.95 5.94 4.61
CA PRO A 352 -21.41 5.93 5.97
C PRO A 352 -21.44 7.30 6.66
N ASN A 353 -21.26 8.37 5.89
CA ASN A 353 -21.24 9.72 6.43
C ASN A 353 -22.67 10.28 6.56
N GLU A 354 -23.14 10.43 7.80
CA GLU A 354 -24.48 10.91 8.12
C GLU A 354 -24.79 12.32 7.57
N LEU A 355 -23.76 13.13 7.27
CA LEU A 355 -23.94 14.44 6.64
C LEU A 355 -24.44 14.36 5.17
N MET A 356 -24.46 13.17 4.57
CA MET A 356 -24.94 12.91 3.21
C MET A 356 -26.33 12.24 3.20
N THR A 357 -27.24 12.67 4.09
CA THR A 357 -28.61 12.15 4.15
C THR A 357 -29.36 12.32 2.82
N GLY A 358 -30.14 11.31 2.44
CA GLY A 358 -30.99 11.34 1.23
C GLY A 358 -30.33 10.93 -0.09
N HIS A 359 -29.05 10.53 -0.09
CA HIS A 359 -28.37 9.99 -1.27
C HIS A 359 -28.21 8.47 -1.20
N TYR A 360 -28.50 7.80 -2.31
CA TYR A 360 -28.29 6.36 -2.46
C TYR A 360 -26.95 6.07 -3.12
N VAL A 361 -26.19 5.12 -2.56
CA VAL A 361 -24.78 4.95 -2.91
C VAL A 361 -24.43 3.67 -3.66
N PHE A 362 -25.26 2.62 -3.61
CA PHE A 362 -24.95 1.36 -4.28
C PHE A 362 -25.60 1.26 -5.68
N PRO A 363 -24.83 0.91 -6.73
CA PRO A 363 -23.37 0.98 -6.81
C PRO A 363 -22.88 2.43 -6.98
N SER A 364 -21.58 2.68 -6.73
CA SER A 364 -21.04 4.04 -6.78
C SER A 364 -21.00 4.61 -8.20
N ASN A 365 -21.86 5.60 -8.48
CA ASN A 365 -21.84 6.40 -9.72
C ASN A 365 -20.47 7.01 -9.97
N HIS A 366 -19.89 7.65 -8.94
CA HIS A 366 -18.66 8.42 -9.08
C HIS A 366 -17.48 7.53 -9.50
N VAL A 367 -17.37 6.32 -8.93
CA VAL A 367 -16.35 5.34 -9.33
C VAL A 367 -16.63 4.81 -10.73
N ALA A 368 -17.89 4.47 -11.03
CA ALA A 368 -18.29 3.98 -12.35
C ALA A 368 -17.97 4.98 -13.47
N ALA A 369 -18.31 6.26 -13.28
CA ALA A 369 -17.99 7.33 -14.24
C ALA A 369 -16.48 7.47 -14.46
N THR A 370 -15.69 7.40 -13.38
CA THR A 370 -14.22 7.47 -13.45
C THR A 370 -13.66 6.30 -14.26
N VAL A 371 -14.14 5.07 -14.01
CA VAL A 371 -13.73 3.87 -14.76
C VAL A 371 -14.12 3.97 -16.23
N ILE A 372 -15.33 4.45 -16.56
CA ILE A 372 -15.78 4.58 -17.96
C ILE A 372 -14.91 5.58 -18.72
N VAL A 373 -14.64 6.74 -18.13
CA VAL A 373 -13.86 7.80 -18.81
C VAL A 373 -12.39 7.41 -18.92
N TYR A 374 -11.72 7.10 -17.81
CA TYR A 374 -10.28 6.78 -17.83
C TYR A 374 -9.98 5.42 -18.45
N GLY A 375 -10.87 4.42 -18.27
CA GLY A 375 -10.73 3.11 -18.88
C GLY A 375 -10.89 3.17 -20.40
N PHE A 376 -11.87 3.94 -20.91
CA PHE A 376 -12.00 4.15 -22.34
C PHE A 376 -10.83 4.94 -22.93
N LEU A 377 -10.37 5.99 -22.23
CA LEU A 377 -9.21 6.76 -22.65
C LEU A 377 -7.94 5.91 -22.70
N ALA A 378 -7.74 5.05 -21.69
CA ALA A 378 -6.64 4.08 -21.67
C ALA A 378 -6.70 3.14 -22.86
N PHE A 379 -7.89 2.61 -23.19
CA PHE A 379 -8.10 1.77 -24.37
C PHE A 379 -7.72 2.49 -25.68
N LEU A 380 -8.14 3.75 -25.86
CA LEU A 380 -7.83 4.51 -27.07
C LEU A 380 -6.34 4.82 -27.23
N LEU A 381 -5.67 5.16 -26.13
CA LEU A 381 -4.25 5.49 -26.11
C LEU A 381 -3.38 4.24 -26.27
N ALA A 382 -3.71 3.15 -25.57
CA ALA A 382 -2.95 1.89 -25.63
C ALA A 382 -2.90 1.30 -27.05
N ARG A 383 -3.92 1.54 -27.89
CA ARG A 383 -3.92 1.12 -29.30
C ARG A 383 -3.01 1.96 -30.23
N ARG A 384 -2.45 3.08 -29.75
CA ARG A 384 -1.73 4.07 -30.57
C ARG A 384 -0.27 4.25 -30.19
N VAL A 385 0.19 3.55 -29.16
CA VAL A 385 1.52 3.70 -28.58
C VAL A 385 2.21 2.33 -28.49
N GLY A 386 3.52 2.33 -28.21
CA GLY A 386 4.28 1.10 -27.99
C GLY A 386 3.86 0.36 -26.73
N MET A 387 4.34 -0.88 -26.56
CA MET A 387 3.98 -1.73 -25.43
C MET A 387 4.34 -1.10 -24.07
N VAL A 388 5.46 -0.37 -23.99
CA VAL A 388 5.92 0.24 -22.73
C VAL A 388 5.02 1.41 -22.35
N GLU A 389 4.70 2.27 -23.32
CA GLU A 389 3.79 3.40 -23.14
C GLU A 389 2.37 2.91 -22.84
N ALA A 390 1.92 1.82 -23.47
CA ALA A 390 0.61 1.22 -23.20
C ALA A 390 0.52 0.69 -21.77
N VAL A 391 1.57 0.04 -21.25
CA VAL A 391 1.66 -0.38 -19.85
C VAL A 391 1.59 0.83 -18.93
N LEU A 392 2.31 1.92 -19.26
CA LEU A 392 2.31 3.13 -18.46
C LEU A 392 0.93 3.81 -18.43
N VAL A 393 0.28 3.95 -19.58
CA VAL A 393 -1.08 4.50 -19.69
C VAL A 393 -2.08 3.66 -18.90
N ALA A 394 -2.04 2.33 -19.03
CA ALA A 394 -2.92 1.44 -18.28
C ALA A 394 -2.67 1.58 -16.76
N ALA A 395 -1.41 1.55 -16.33
CA ALA A 395 -1.05 1.69 -14.92
C ALA A 395 -1.51 3.03 -14.35
N VAL A 396 -1.27 4.14 -15.05
CA VAL A 396 -1.68 5.49 -14.61
C VAL A 396 -3.20 5.59 -14.50
N SER A 397 -3.95 5.15 -15.52
CA SER A 397 -5.42 5.18 -15.46
C SER A 397 -5.96 4.31 -14.32
N THR A 398 -5.39 3.13 -14.08
CA THR A 398 -5.78 2.27 -12.95
C THR A 398 -5.45 2.93 -11.61
N ILE A 399 -4.28 3.57 -11.47
CA ILE A 399 -3.91 4.30 -10.25
C ILE A 399 -4.89 5.44 -9.99
N ILE A 400 -5.28 6.21 -11.02
CA ILE A 400 -6.26 7.29 -10.88
C ILE A 400 -7.60 6.73 -10.37
N VAL A 401 -8.11 5.65 -10.97
CA VAL A 401 -9.35 5.00 -10.52
C VAL A 401 -9.26 4.56 -9.06
N ILE A 402 -8.17 3.88 -8.66
CA ILE A 402 -7.99 3.39 -7.29
C ILE A 402 -7.90 4.55 -6.30
N VAL A 403 -7.15 5.60 -6.62
CA VAL A 403 -6.97 6.77 -5.75
C VAL A 403 -8.29 7.53 -5.58
N VAL A 404 -9.07 7.72 -6.65
CA VAL A 404 -10.39 8.36 -6.58
C VAL A 404 -11.36 7.51 -5.76
N ALA A 405 -11.37 6.18 -5.97
CA ALA A 405 -12.19 5.26 -5.20
C ALA A 405 -11.82 5.30 -3.71
N LEU A 406 -10.53 5.21 -3.39
CA LEU A 406 -10.00 5.28 -2.03
C LEU A 406 -10.36 6.59 -1.36
N ALA A 407 -10.22 7.73 -2.05
CA ALA A 407 -10.59 9.03 -1.50
C ALA A 407 -12.09 9.09 -1.16
N GLY A 408 -12.97 8.51 -1.98
CA GLY A 408 -14.40 8.46 -1.67
C GLY A 408 -14.73 7.60 -0.46
N VAL A 409 -14.10 6.42 -0.32
CA VAL A 409 -14.25 5.57 0.89
C VAL A 409 -13.68 6.27 2.12
N TYR A 410 -12.52 6.94 1.99
CA TYR A 410 -11.86 7.69 3.05
C TYR A 410 -12.71 8.85 3.59
N PHE A 411 -13.40 9.58 2.73
CA PHE A 411 -14.32 10.66 3.12
C PHE A 411 -15.73 10.15 3.46
N GLY A 412 -15.98 8.83 3.44
CA GLY A 412 -17.28 8.25 3.75
C GLY A 412 -18.39 8.57 2.76
N ARG A 413 -18.05 8.84 1.48
CA ARG A 413 -19.04 9.13 0.42
C ARG A 413 -19.82 7.89 -0.01
N TYR A 414 -19.20 6.72 0.13
CA TYR A 414 -19.75 5.41 -0.20
C TYR A 414 -18.91 4.32 0.49
N TRP A 415 -19.46 3.11 0.60
CA TRP A 415 -18.80 1.93 1.16
C TRP A 415 -17.78 1.33 0.18
N LEU A 416 -16.90 0.45 0.67
CA LEU A 416 -15.91 -0.21 -0.19
C LEU A 416 -16.59 -1.10 -1.24
N SER A 417 -17.62 -1.85 -0.86
CA SER A 417 -18.43 -2.66 -1.77
C SER A 417 -19.15 -1.83 -2.83
N ASP A 418 -19.62 -0.62 -2.51
CA ASP A 418 -20.20 0.30 -3.50
C ASP A 418 -19.18 0.70 -4.57
N ALA A 419 -17.93 0.93 -4.15
CA ALA A 419 -16.82 1.26 -5.04
C ALA A 419 -16.44 0.08 -5.95
N ILE A 420 -16.32 -1.13 -5.38
CA ILE A 420 -16.03 -2.36 -6.13
C ILE A 420 -17.17 -2.67 -7.10
N GLY A 421 -18.42 -2.59 -6.66
CA GLY A 421 -19.60 -2.81 -7.49
C GLY A 421 -19.70 -1.78 -8.64
N GLY A 422 -19.48 -0.50 -8.35
CA GLY A 422 -19.44 0.56 -9.36
C GLY A 422 -18.34 0.35 -10.39
N ALA A 423 -17.13 -0.01 -9.95
CA ALA A 423 -16.03 -0.30 -10.85
C ALA A 423 -16.31 -1.55 -11.71
N ALA A 424 -16.78 -2.64 -11.11
CA ALA A 424 -17.09 -3.89 -11.79
C ALA A 424 -18.14 -3.68 -12.89
N LEU A 425 -19.24 -2.97 -12.57
CA LEU A 425 -20.28 -2.64 -13.55
C LEU A 425 -19.74 -1.76 -14.69
N ALA A 426 -18.91 -0.77 -14.36
CA ALA A 426 -18.30 0.11 -15.36
C ALA A 426 -17.32 -0.60 -16.30
N TYR A 427 -16.53 -1.55 -15.79
CA TYR A 427 -15.61 -2.33 -16.63
C TYR A 427 -16.36 -3.18 -17.66
N VAL A 428 -17.56 -3.68 -17.34
CA VAL A 428 -18.42 -4.36 -18.33
C VAL A 428 -18.73 -3.42 -19.49
N TRP A 429 -19.11 -2.16 -19.23
CA TRP A 429 -19.39 -1.18 -20.26
C TRP A 429 -18.16 -0.80 -21.08
N VAL A 430 -17.02 -0.54 -20.43
CA VAL A 430 -15.76 -0.26 -21.12
C VAL A 430 -15.38 -1.41 -22.05
N ALA A 431 -15.51 -2.65 -21.59
CA ALA A 431 -15.21 -3.84 -22.37
C ALA A 431 -16.20 -4.01 -23.55
N ILE A 432 -17.49 -3.76 -23.38
CA ILE A 432 -18.47 -3.78 -24.48
C ILE A 432 -18.13 -2.73 -25.56
N VAL A 433 -17.80 -1.50 -25.14
CA VAL A 433 -17.43 -0.42 -26.08
C VAL A 433 -16.10 -0.76 -26.78
N ALA A 434 -15.12 -1.31 -26.06
CA ALA A 434 -13.87 -1.77 -26.64
C ALA A 434 -14.13 -2.88 -27.68
N LEU A 435 -14.93 -3.90 -27.32
CA LEU A 435 -15.26 -5.03 -28.19
C LEU A 435 -15.97 -4.57 -29.47
N THR A 436 -16.95 -3.67 -29.36
CA THR A 436 -17.65 -3.11 -30.54
C THR A 436 -16.74 -2.25 -31.41
N ALA A 437 -15.82 -1.50 -30.82
CA ALA A 437 -14.85 -0.69 -31.55
C ALA A 437 -13.81 -1.55 -32.28
N MET A 438 -13.35 -2.64 -31.66
CA MET A 438 -12.39 -3.58 -32.24
C MET A 438 -13.03 -4.42 -33.36
N TRP A 439 -14.23 -4.94 -33.12
CA TRP A 439 -14.93 -5.77 -34.10
C TRP A 439 -15.22 -5.02 -35.41
N ARG A 440 -15.44 -3.71 -35.34
CA ARG A 440 -15.71 -2.88 -36.53
C ARG A 440 -14.46 -2.30 -37.19
N HIS A 441 -13.42 -2.02 -36.42
CA HIS A 441 -12.16 -1.47 -36.92
C HIS A 441 -10.97 -2.23 -36.33
N PRO A 442 -10.64 -3.40 -36.93
CA PRO A 442 -9.57 -4.26 -36.45
C PRO A 442 -8.19 -3.62 -36.60
N GLN A 443 -7.99 -2.84 -37.66
CA GLN A 443 -6.69 -2.21 -37.93
C GLN A 443 -6.33 -1.19 -36.84
N ALA A 444 -5.08 -1.26 -36.37
CA ALA A 444 -4.54 -0.30 -35.42
C ALA A 444 -4.57 1.12 -36.02
N PRO A 445 -5.12 2.11 -35.29
CA PRO A 445 -5.10 3.49 -35.75
C PRO A 445 -3.66 4.02 -35.86
N PRO A 446 -3.42 5.06 -36.70
CA PRO A 446 -2.09 5.65 -36.83
C PRO A 446 -1.57 6.16 -35.48
N GLN A 447 -0.26 5.99 -35.27
CA GLN A 447 0.42 6.44 -34.06
C GLN A 447 0.33 7.96 -33.94
N ARG A 448 -0.01 8.45 -32.75
CA ARG A 448 -0.10 9.87 -32.44
C ARG A 448 0.55 10.12 -31.07
N GLU A 449 1.86 10.29 -31.09
CA GLU A 449 2.70 10.41 -29.89
C GLU A 449 2.35 11.63 -29.00
N PHE A 450 1.70 12.66 -29.56
CA PHE A 450 1.30 13.86 -28.81
C PHE A 450 0.02 13.69 -27.97
N MET A 451 -0.81 12.67 -28.24
CA MET A 451 -2.11 12.53 -27.56
C MET A 451 -2.00 12.31 -26.05
N PRO A 452 -1.09 11.46 -25.53
CA PRO A 452 -0.89 11.33 -24.07
C PRO A 452 -0.54 12.67 -23.40
N ALA A 453 0.28 13.49 -24.06
CA ALA A 453 0.64 14.82 -23.56
C ALA A 453 -0.57 15.76 -23.53
N LEU A 454 -1.41 15.74 -24.57
CA LEU A 454 -2.65 16.53 -24.59
C LEU A 454 -3.61 16.14 -23.46
N VAL A 455 -3.79 14.83 -23.23
CA VAL A 455 -4.60 14.32 -22.11
C VAL A 455 -4.06 14.84 -20.79
N LEU A 456 -2.74 14.74 -20.58
CA LEU A 456 -2.10 15.22 -19.37
C LEU A 456 -2.32 16.72 -19.17
N VAL A 457 -2.19 17.53 -20.23
CA VAL A 457 -2.46 18.97 -20.17
C VAL A 457 -3.91 19.26 -19.78
N VAL A 458 -4.89 18.57 -20.38
CA VAL A 458 -6.31 18.75 -20.02
C VAL A 458 -6.54 18.40 -18.56
N VAL A 459 -6.00 17.28 -18.07
CA VAL A 459 -6.11 16.91 -16.65
C VAL A 459 -5.47 17.97 -15.75
N LEU A 460 -4.24 18.41 -16.06
CA LEU A 460 -3.53 19.40 -15.26
C LEU A 460 -4.23 20.76 -15.23
N VAL A 461 -4.78 21.21 -16.36
CA VAL A 461 -5.55 22.46 -16.43
C VAL A 461 -6.85 22.35 -15.66
N SER A 462 -7.62 21.26 -15.84
CA SER A 462 -8.86 21.04 -15.10
C SER A 462 -8.63 20.97 -13.59
N VAL A 463 -7.59 20.24 -13.15
CA VAL A 463 -7.23 20.14 -11.72
C VAL A 463 -6.71 21.47 -11.20
N GLY A 464 -5.80 22.13 -11.92
CA GLY A 464 -5.24 23.42 -11.53
C GLY A 464 -6.29 24.51 -11.39
N ALA A 465 -7.25 24.57 -12.32
CA ALA A 465 -8.39 25.49 -12.25
C ALA A 465 -9.27 25.20 -11.03
N GLN A 466 -9.54 23.92 -10.73
CA GLN A 466 -10.29 23.55 -9.54
C GLN A 466 -9.59 23.94 -8.25
N LEU A 467 -8.28 23.69 -8.14
CA LEU A 467 -7.48 24.05 -6.96
C LEU A 467 -7.34 25.56 -6.78
N ALA A 468 -7.34 26.33 -7.88
CA ALA A 468 -7.25 27.79 -7.85
C ALA A 468 -8.58 28.46 -7.46
N VAL A 469 -9.71 27.90 -7.91
CA VAL A 469 -11.06 28.44 -7.62
C VAL A 469 -11.56 27.95 -6.26
N ASN A 470 -11.29 26.70 -5.95
CA ASN A 470 -11.60 26.07 -4.68
C ASN A 470 -10.27 25.49 -4.16
N LEU A 471 -9.61 26.14 -3.20
CA LEU A 471 -8.77 25.33 -2.31
C LEU A 471 -9.70 24.23 -1.81
N PRO A 472 -9.39 22.94 -2.00
CA PRO A 472 -10.21 21.88 -1.43
C PRO A 472 -9.99 21.96 0.07
N ALA A 473 -10.71 22.88 0.72
CA ALA A 473 -10.97 22.81 2.13
C ALA A 473 -11.57 21.41 2.31
N ALA A 474 -10.94 20.60 3.15
CA ALA A 474 -11.54 19.36 3.59
C ALA A 474 -13.00 19.69 3.94
N PRO A 475 -13.99 18.92 3.45
CA PRO A 475 -15.40 19.29 3.55
C PRO A 475 -15.71 19.76 4.98
N PRO A 476 -16.33 20.95 5.15
CA PRO A 476 -16.55 21.52 6.48
C PRO A 476 -17.37 20.53 7.30
N GLY A 477 -16.74 19.94 8.33
CA GLY A 477 -17.24 18.78 9.09
C GLY A 477 -16.24 17.61 9.23
N SER A 478 -15.08 17.66 8.58
CA SER A 478 -14.14 16.55 8.42
C SER A 478 -13.45 15.98 9.69
N VAL A 479 -13.73 16.50 10.89
CA VAL A 479 -13.13 16.05 12.17
C VAL A 479 -14.17 15.72 13.25
N GLN A 480 -15.45 15.59 12.92
CA GLN A 480 -16.39 15.06 13.92
C GLN A 480 -16.34 13.53 13.87
N HIS A 481 -15.50 12.93 14.73
CA HIS A 481 -15.91 11.64 15.29
C HIS A 481 -17.34 11.86 15.81
N PRO A 482 -18.31 11.02 15.43
CA PRO A 482 -19.67 11.20 15.92
C PRO A 482 -19.58 11.38 17.44
N PRO A 483 -20.16 12.45 18.01
CA PRO A 483 -20.06 12.70 19.44
C PRO A 483 -20.56 11.46 20.17
N PRO A 484 -19.89 11.06 21.27
CA PRO A 484 -20.27 9.85 21.96
C PRO A 484 -21.73 9.95 22.39
N VAL A 485 -22.46 8.84 22.23
CA VAL A 485 -23.85 8.77 22.68
C VAL A 485 -23.86 8.90 24.20
N LEU A 486 -24.50 9.96 24.69
CA LEU A 486 -24.64 10.25 26.10
C LEU A 486 -25.65 9.28 26.73
N VAL A 487 -25.24 8.62 27.82
CA VAL A 487 -26.07 7.68 28.57
C VAL A 487 -25.92 7.92 30.06
N THR A 488 -26.93 7.58 30.86
CA THR A 488 -26.81 7.66 32.32
C THR A 488 -26.05 6.46 32.88
N GLN A 489 -25.48 6.58 34.08
CA GLN A 489 -24.81 5.47 34.75
C GLN A 489 -25.76 4.28 34.99
N SER A 490 -27.03 4.56 35.31
CA SER A 490 -28.08 3.54 35.43
C SER A 490 -28.36 2.84 34.10
N ASP A 491 -28.49 3.59 33.00
CA ASP A 491 -28.73 3.00 31.69
C ASP A 491 -27.56 2.11 31.27
N TRP A 492 -26.34 2.56 31.56
CA TRP A 492 -25.14 1.79 31.27
C TRP A 492 -25.13 0.43 31.97
N THR A 493 -25.32 0.43 33.29
CA THR A 493 -25.27 -0.78 34.12
C THR A 493 -26.45 -1.72 33.89
N LEU A 494 -27.60 -1.24 33.42
CA LEU A 494 -28.79 -2.07 33.19
C LEU A 494 -28.94 -2.55 31.74
N SER A 495 -28.61 -1.72 30.76
CA SER A 495 -28.95 -1.97 29.35
C SER A 495 -27.79 -1.77 28.36
N VAL A 496 -27.04 -0.68 28.42
CA VAL A 496 -26.03 -0.35 27.38
C VAL A 496 -24.89 -1.35 27.36
N TRP A 497 -24.49 -1.89 28.52
CA TRP A 497 -23.43 -2.91 28.56
C TRP A 497 -23.72 -4.13 27.67
N LYS A 498 -25.01 -4.46 27.45
CA LYS A 498 -25.47 -5.57 26.60
C LYS A 498 -25.39 -5.26 25.11
N GLN A 499 -25.39 -3.98 24.74
CA GLN A 499 -25.26 -3.53 23.36
C GLN A 499 -23.79 -3.54 22.90
N LEU A 500 -22.85 -3.47 23.85
CA LEU A 500 -21.42 -3.52 23.57
C LEU A 500 -20.97 -4.95 23.24
N PRO A 501 -20.00 -5.12 22.32
CA PRO A 501 -19.56 -6.43 21.89
C PRO A 501 -18.83 -7.18 23.01
N CYS A 502 -19.16 -8.47 23.21
CA CYS A 502 -18.45 -9.33 24.17
C CYS A 502 -17.05 -9.77 23.67
N TYR A 503 -16.83 -9.72 22.36
CA TYR A 503 -15.58 -10.14 21.72
C TYR A 503 -15.09 -9.05 20.78
N ARG A 504 -13.76 -8.90 20.72
CA ARG A 504 -13.10 -8.10 19.70
C ARG A 504 -13.30 -8.75 18.33
N SER A 505 -13.65 -7.94 17.34
CA SER A 505 -13.66 -8.37 15.93
C SER A 505 -12.44 -7.83 15.19
N ASP A 506 -11.81 -8.65 14.35
CA ASP A 506 -10.80 -8.15 13.42
C ASP A 506 -11.44 -7.47 12.19
N MET A 507 -10.63 -7.11 11.18
CA MET A 507 -11.14 -6.47 9.95
C MET A 507 -12.12 -7.33 9.15
N GLY A 508 -12.08 -8.66 9.30
CA GLY A 508 -13.01 -9.57 8.64
C GLY A 508 -14.31 -9.79 9.42
N GLY A 509 -14.42 -9.23 10.63
CA GLY A 509 -15.56 -9.46 11.52
C GLY A 509 -15.44 -10.72 12.37
N ASP A 510 -14.33 -11.46 12.29
CA ASP A 510 -14.12 -12.68 13.07
C ASP A 510 -13.95 -12.36 14.55
N ARG A 511 -14.64 -13.12 15.41
CA ARG A 511 -14.46 -13.06 16.87
C ARG A 511 -13.04 -13.50 17.25
N LYS A 512 -12.33 -12.67 18.02
CA LYS A 512 -10.98 -12.96 18.50
C LYS A 512 -10.92 -13.04 20.03
N GLU A 513 -10.56 -11.95 20.69
CA GLU A 513 -10.30 -11.92 22.13
C GLU A 513 -11.53 -11.43 22.88
N PRO A 514 -11.85 -12.00 24.05
CA PRO A 514 -12.94 -11.51 24.88
C PRO A 514 -12.65 -10.10 25.39
N LEU A 515 -13.67 -9.24 25.36
CA LEU A 515 -13.65 -7.91 25.98
C LEU A 515 -14.15 -8.06 27.42
N THR A 516 -13.21 -8.19 28.35
CA THR A 516 -13.48 -8.51 29.77
C THR A 516 -13.75 -7.28 30.64
N LEU A 517 -13.62 -6.08 30.09
CA LEU A 517 -13.68 -4.82 30.83
C LEU A 517 -14.54 -3.77 30.13
N GLN A 518 -15.32 -3.03 30.91
CA GLN A 518 -15.91 -1.76 30.51
C GLN A 518 -15.57 -0.72 31.58
N TRP A 519 -14.98 0.40 31.19
CA TRP A 519 -14.43 1.37 32.14
C TRP A 519 -14.84 2.80 31.78
N VAL A 520 -15.59 3.45 32.67
CA VAL A 520 -15.92 4.88 32.59
C VAL A 520 -14.80 5.68 33.26
N SER A 521 -13.95 6.30 32.44
CA SER A 521 -12.84 7.14 32.91
C SER A 521 -12.16 7.84 31.74
N ASN A 522 -11.40 8.91 32.03
CA ASN A 522 -10.50 9.51 31.06
C ASN A 522 -9.27 8.61 30.86
N LEU A 523 -8.74 8.58 29.63
CA LEU A 523 -7.65 7.68 29.28
C LEU A 523 -6.35 7.99 30.07
N ASP A 524 -6.13 9.26 30.42
CA ASP A 524 -5.03 9.69 31.28
C ASP A 524 -5.19 9.19 32.74
N SER A 525 -6.42 9.19 33.25
CA SER A 525 -6.74 8.66 34.58
C SER A 525 -6.57 7.14 34.63
N ILE A 526 -7.04 6.41 33.60
CA ILE A 526 -6.79 4.97 33.45
C ILE A 526 -5.29 4.69 33.43
N ARG A 527 -4.52 5.46 32.65
CA ARG A 527 -3.06 5.33 32.58
C ARG A 527 -2.41 5.57 33.95
N GLY A 528 -2.81 6.62 34.67
CA GLY A 528 -2.30 6.93 36.00
C GLY A 528 -2.58 5.83 37.02
N GLN A 529 -3.84 5.36 37.09
CA GLN A 529 -4.27 4.31 38.00
C GLN A 529 -3.56 2.98 37.74
N LEU A 530 -3.41 2.59 36.47
CA LEU A 530 -2.70 1.37 36.12
C LEU A 530 -1.18 1.48 36.36
N ARG A 531 -0.56 2.64 36.07
CA ARG A 531 0.87 2.86 36.39
C ARG A 531 1.14 2.75 37.89
N ALA A 532 0.25 3.25 38.73
CA ALA A 532 0.35 3.10 40.19
C ALA A 532 0.31 1.63 40.64
N GLN A 533 -0.33 0.76 39.85
CA GLN A 533 -0.42 -0.70 40.09
C GLN A 533 0.71 -1.50 39.39
N GLY A 534 1.76 -0.83 38.91
CA GLY A 534 2.92 -1.46 38.29
C GLY A 534 2.74 -1.84 36.82
N TRP A 535 1.70 -1.33 36.14
CA TRP A 535 1.56 -1.47 34.70
C TRP A 535 2.45 -0.47 33.96
N VAL A 536 3.10 -0.93 32.91
CA VAL A 536 3.97 -0.12 32.05
C VAL A 536 3.31 -0.02 30.68
N GLU A 537 3.42 1.12 30.01
CA GLU A 537 2.94 1.23 28.63
C GLU A 537 3.70 0.28 27.71
N GLY A 538 2.98 -0.33 26.76
CA GLY A 538 3.59 -1.21 25.77
C GLY A 538 4.72 -0.51 25.03
N THR A 539 5.81 -1.21 24.76
CA THR A 539 6.95 -0.65 24.02
C THR A 539 6.57 -0.36 22.57
N ASP A 540 6.87 0.85 22.11
CA ASP A 540 6.70 1.24 20.71
C ASP A 540 7.52 0.34 19.78
N VAL A 541 7.01 0.15 18.56
CA VAL A 541 7.70 -0.60 17.51
C VAL A 541 8.90 0.22 17.05
N SER A 542 10.07 -0.07 17.62
CA SER A 542 11.35 0.49 17.22
C SER A 542 12.21 -0.57 16.52
N ALA A 543 13.24 -0.15 15.78
CA ALA A 543 14.21 -1.07 15.19
C ALA A 543 14.86 -1.97 16.26
N HIS A 544 15.12 -1.42 17.45
CA HIS A 544 15.62 -2.17 18.60
C HIS A 544 14.58 -3.21 19.10
N SER A 545 13.30 -2.82 19.21
CA SER A 545 12.22 -3.72 19.61
C SER A 545 12.05 -4.88 18.61
N LEU A 546 12.20 -4.63 17.31
CA LEU A 546 12.14 -5.67 16.27
C LEU A 546 13.34 -6.62 16.31
N LEU A 547 14.55 -6.10 16.57
CA LEU A 547 15.75 -6.95 16.74
C LEU A 547 15.63 -7.85 17.97
N SER A 548 14.90 -7.42 19.01
CA SER A 548 14.65 -8.24 20.19
C SER A 548 13.84 -9.52 19.90
N LEU A 549 13.06 -9.56 18.81
CA LEU A 549 12.35 -10.77 18.36
C LEU A 549 13.33 -11.91 17.99
N ALA A 550 14.55 -11.56 17.58
CA ALA A 550 15.59 -12.51 17.21
C ALA A 550 16.60 -12.81 18.34
N SER A 551 16.45 -12.17 19.51
CA SER A 551 17.33 -12.39 20.64
C SER A 551 17.06 -13.75 21.31
N PRO A 552 18.08 -14.59 21.55
CA PRO A 552 17.91 -15.91 22.16
C PRO A 552 17.49 -15.85 23.64
N ASP A 553 17.83 -14.78 24.36
CA ASP A 553 17.50 -14.59 25.78
C ASP A 553 16.72 -13.28 25.99
N VAL A 554 15.43 -13.32 25.61
CA VAL A 554 14.51 -12.18 25.70
C VAL A 554 13.37 -12.49 26.69
N ALA A 555 13.07 -11.53 27.57
CA ALA A 555 11.91 -11.60 28.44
C ALA A 555 10.64 -11.20 27.68
N ALA A 556 9.48 -11.73 28.07
CA ALA A 556 8.21 -11.40 27.42
C ALA A 556 7.91 -9.89 27.42
N VAL A 557 8.23 -9.20 28.51
CA VAL A 557 8.01 -7.74 28.67
C VAL A 557 8.90 -6.91 27.75
N SER A 558 10.07 -7.40 27.35
CA SER A 558 10.96 -6.67 26.42
C SER A 558 10.53 -6.75 24.96
N LEU A 559 9.64 -7.69 24.61
CA LEU A 559 9.13 -7.80 23.25
C LEU A 559 8.08 -6.71 22.96
N PRO A 560 8.00 -6.18 21.73
CA PRO A 560 7.01 -5.17 21.37
C PRO A 560 5.58 -5.68 21.59
N VAL A 561 4.71 -4.81 22.09
CA VAL A 561 3.27 -5.07 22.18
C VAL A 561 2.59 -4.37 21.01
N LEU A 562 2.09 -5.13 20.05
CA LEU A 562 1.41 -4.53 18.91
C LEU A 562 0.00 -4.06 19.29
N PRO A 563 -0.43 -2.87 18.82
CA PRO A 563 -1.82 -2.47 18.91
C PRO A 563 -2.68 -3.44 18.10
N LYS A 564 -3.89 -3.70 18.58
CA LYS A 564 -4.84 -4.60 17.91
C LYS A 564 -6.04 -3.81 17.43
N LEU A 565 -6.57 -4.20 16.27
CA LEU A 565 -7.78 -3.61 15.70
C LEU A 565 -9.02 -4.22 16.35
N ASN A 566 -10.00 -3.39 16.66
CA ASN A 566 -11.36 -3.78 17.01
C ASN A 566 -12.33 -3.12 16.02
N ASN A 567 -12.90 -3.91 15.10
CA ASN A 567 -13.78 -3.42 14.04
C ASN A 567 -13.18 -2.21 13.29
N GLY A 568 -11.92 -2.34 12.87
CA GLY A 568 -11.16 -1.29 12.19
C GLY A 568 -10.46 -0.28 13.09
N VAL A 569 -10.84 -0.13 14.36
CA VAL A 569 -10.26 0.88 15.26
C VAL A 569 -9.05 0.32 16.01
N PRO A 570 -7.86 0.97 15.98
CA PRO A 570 -6.70 0.53 16.76
C PRO A 570 -6.90 0.79 18.26
N SER A 571 -6.31 -0.07 19.09
CA SER A 571 -6.29 0.11 20.55
C SER A 571 -5.64 1.43 20.93
N SER A 572 -6.38 2.28 21.64
CA SER A 572 -5.95 3.65 22.00
C SER A 572 -4.97 3.67 23.17
N LEU A 573 -5.06 2.67 24.05
CA LEU A 573 -4.15 2.50 25.18
C LEU A 573 -3.77 1.03 25.31
N VAL A 574 -2.47 0.77 25.49
CA VAL A 574 -1.91 -0.57 25.65
C VAL A 574 -0.95 -0.55 26.81
N LEU A 575 -1.24 -1.33 27.85
CA LEU A 575 -0.34 -1.52 28.98
C LEU A 575 -0.01 -2.99 29.16
N MET A 576 1.18 -3.24 29.70
CA MET A 576 1.65 -4.56 30.05
C MET A 576 2.23 -4.58 31.45
N ARG A 577 2.21 -5.76 32.06
CA ARG A 577 2.85 -6.04 33.35
C ARG A 577 3.60 -7.37 33.25
N PRO A 578 4.78 -7.52 33.87
CA PRO A 578 5.42 -8.82 34.00
C PRO A 578 4.47 -9.85 34.62
N GLY A 579 4.44 -11.06 34.04
CA GLY A 579 3.74 -12.21 34.62
C GLY A 579 4.59 -12.89 35.70
N ASP A 580 4.13 -14.06 36.16
CA ASP A 580 4.80 -14.82 37.22
C ASP A 580 6.18 -15.35 36.78
N THR A 581 6.37 -15.56 35.48
CA THR A 581 7.63 -16.01 34.89
C THR A 581 8.18 -15.00 33.89
N ARG A 582 9.50 -15.02 33.64
CA ARG A 582 10.15 -14.20 32.60
C ARG A 582 9.59 -14.43 31.18
N ALA A 583 8.96 -15.58 30.96
CA ALA A 583 8.34 -15.96 29.70
C ALA A 583 6.88 -15.49 29.58
N GLU A 584 6.34 -14.83 30.60
CA GLU A 584 4.93 -14.44 30.66
C GLU A 584 4.77 -12.94 30.86
N ARG A 585 3.69 -12.39 30.31
CA ARG A 585 3.24 -11.03 30.57
C ARG A 585 1.73 -10.94 30.53
N ASP A 586 1.19 -10.03 31.32
CA ASP A 586 -0.21 -9.61 31.21
C ASP A 586 -0.28 -8.37 30.33
N VAL A 587 -1.32 -8.27 29.49
CA VAL A 587 -1.51 -7.12 28.61
C VAL A 587 -2.97 -6.67 28.63
N LEU A 588 -3.16 -5.37 28.86
CA LEU A 588 -4.45 -4.68 28.76
C LEU A 588 -4.47 -3.80 27.52
N ARG A 589 -5.59 -3.85 26.80
CA ARG A 589 -5.84 -3.02 25.62
C ARG A 589 -7.21 -2.39 25.74
N PHE A 590 -7.31 -1.11 25.39
CA PHE A 590 -8.56 -0.35 25.42
C PHE A 590 -8.93 0.22 24.07
N TRP A 591 -10.23 0.20 23.77
CA TRP A 591 -10.85 0.79 22.58
C TRP A 591 -12.01 1.69 22.99
N PRO A 592 -12.29 2.76 22.21
CA PRO A 592 -13.45 3.60 22.47
C PRO A 592 -14.74 2.80 22.25
N SER A 593 -15.72 2.97 23.14
CA SER A 593 -17.04 2.33 22.99
C SER A 593 -18.01 3.10 22.09
N GLY A 594 -17.76 4.40 21.89
CA GLY A 594 -18.72 5.32 21.25
C GLY A 594 -19.78 5.89 22.21
N TYR A 595 -19.74 5.51 23.49
CA TYR A 595 -20.64 6.02 24.53
C TYR A 595 -19.86 6.88 25.54
N ALA A 596 -20.57 7.81 26.17
CA ALA A 596 -20.09 8.55 27.33
C ALA A 596 -21.16 8.56 28.40
N VAL A 597 -20.75 8.37 29.66
CA VAL A 597 -21.64 8.34 30.82
C VAL A 597 -21.72 9.74 31.43
N GLU A 598 -22.94 10.26 31.54
CA GLU A 598 -23.22 11.56 32.13
C GLU A 598 -23.34 11.45 33.65
N ASN A 599 -22.52 12.25 34.37
CA ASN A 599 -22.55 12.37 35.83
C ASN A 599 -23.00 13.79 36.23
N GLY A 600 -24.18 14.20 35.75
CA GLY A 600 -24.87 15.44 36.13
C GLY A 600 -24.27 16.74 35.58
N THR A 601 -22.95 16.93 35.68
CA THR A 601 -22.24 18.16 35.22
C THR A 601 -21.18 17.89 34.15
N SER A 602 -20.79 16.63 33.94
CA SER A 602 -19.80 16.25 32.93
C SER A 602 -20.08 14.87 32.33
N ALA A 603 -19.68 14.68 31.07
CA ALA A 603 -19.77 13.41 30.36
C ALA A 603 -18.38 12.74 30.30
N THR A 604 -18.28 11.53 30.83
CA THR A 604 -17.02 10.77 30.89
C THR A 604 -17.05 9.63 29.88
N PRO A 605 -16.02 9.44 29.03
CA PRO A 605 -16.05 8.41 28.00
C PRO A 605 -16.05 6.99 28.60
N LEU A 606 -16.82 6.10 27.97
CA LEU A 606 -16.83 4.67 28.27
C LEU A 606 -15.84 3.94 27.35
N TRP A 607 -14.95 3.14 27.92
CA TRP A 607 -13.97 2.34 27.20
C TRP A 607 -14.30 0.86 27.31
N VAL A 608 -14.08 0.10 26.23
CA VAL A 608 -14.10 -1.37 26.27
C VAL A 608 -12.66 -1.88 26.29
N GLY A 609 -12.38 -2.87 27.14
CA GLY A 609 -11.04 -3.38 27.37
C GLY A 609 -10.95 -4.89 27.22
N ALA A 610 -9.82 -5.37 26.70
CA ALA A 610 -9.46 -6.78 26.66
C ALA A 610 -8.24 -7.02 27.54
N PHE A 611 -8.33 -8.02 28.42
CA PHE A 611 -7.19 -8.58 29.11
C PHE A 611 -6.69 -9.82 28.36
N ALA A 612 -5.39 -9.89 28.13
CA ALA A 612 -4.74 -11.03 27.53
C ALA A 612 -3.51 -11.41 28.33
N HIS A 613 -3.44 -12.68 28.74
CA HIS A 613 -2.24 -13.27 29.31
C HIS A 613 -1.39 -13.86 28.17
N GLU A 614 -0.19 -13.34 27.93
CA GLU A 614 0.67 -13.74 26.82
C GLU A 614 1.88 -14.55 27.32
N ARG A 615 2.12 -15.70 26.69
CA ARG A 615 3.26 -16.58 26.98
C ARG A 615 4.20 -16.71 25.79
N LEU A 616 5.50 -16.66 26.07
CA LEU A 616 6.55 -16.80 25.08
C LEU A 616 6.56 -18.22 24.52
N PHE A 617 6.41 -18.33 23.21
CA PHE A 617 6.41 -19.56 22.45
C PHE A 617 7.59 -19.52 21.46
N ARG A 618 8.46 -20.53 21.53
CA ARG A 618 9.68 -20.67 20.70
C ARG A 618 9.56 -21.90 19.81
N PRO A 619 8.85 -21.83 18.66
CA PRO A 619 8.70 -22.98 17.77
C PRO A 619 10.02 -23.37 17.08
N SER A 620 10.81 -22.37 16.67
CA SER A 620 12.15 -22.53 16.11
C SER A 620 12.91 -21.20 16.18
N TRP A 621 14.19 -21.23 16.59
CA TRP A 621 15.07 -20.05 16.51
C TRP A 621 15.30 -19.70 15.02
N PRO A 622 15.26 -18.41 14.60
CA PRO A 622 15.48 -17.19 15.38
C PRO A 622 14.22 -16.36 15.67
N LEU A 623 13.01 -16.94 15.79
CA LEU A 623 11.79 -16.14 15.98
C LEU A 623 11.12 -16.42 17.34
N ASN A 624 11.11 -15.40 18.20
CA ASN A 624 10.29 -15.39 19.41
C ASN A 624 8.87 -14.90 19.11
N ILE A 625 7.86 -15.67 19.51
CA ILE A 625 6.45 -15.32 19.32
C ILE A 625 5.75 -15.34 20.66
N LEU A 626 4.87 -14.37 20.92
CA LEU A 626 4.00 -14.38 22.09
C LEU A 626 2.61 -14.87 21.70
N ARG A 627 2.10 -15.84 22.46
CA ARG A 627 0.76 -16.39 22.26
C ARG A 627 -0.11 -16.01 23.45
N ALA A 628 -1.25 -15.38 23.17
CA ALA A 628 -2.26 -15.09 24.19
C ALA A 628 -3.00 -16.37 24.58
N ASP A 629 -3.23 -16.54 25.88
CA ASP A 629 -4.18 -17.50 26.41
C ASP A 629 -5.60 -17.10 25.96
N ARG A 630 -6.39 -18.10 25.55
CA ARG A 630 -7.74 -17.90 25.04
C ARG A 630 -8.81 -18.03 26.13
N ASN A 631 -8.42 -18.35 27.37
CA ASN A 631 -9.38 -18.62 28.43
C ASN A 631 -10.01 -17.31 28.98
N PRO A 632 -11.35 -17.09 28.85
CA PRO A 632 -12.00 -15.85 29.25
C PRO A 632 -11.96 -15.56 30.76
N GLY A 633 -11.88 -16.62 31.60
CA GLY A 633 -11.82 -16.49 33.06
C GLY A 633 -10.44 -16.12 33.63
N SER A 634 -9.44 -15.93 32.78
CA SER A 634 -8.06 -15.58 33.18
C SER A 634 -7.97 -14.23 33.90
N PHE A 635 -8.82 -13.27 33.53
CA PHE A 635 -8.84 -11.94 34.14
C PHE A 635 -9.26 -12.00 35.62
N ASP A 636 -10.40 -12.64 35.91
CA ASP A 636 -10.96 -12.73 37.27
C ASP A 636 -10.10 -13.56 38.22
N THR A 637 -9.43 -14.59 37.70
CA THR A 637 -8.55 -15.44 38.49
C THR A 637 -7.25 -14.73 38.85
N ARG A 638 -6.61 -14.00 37.92
CA ARG A 638 -5.37 -13.27 38.21
C ARG A 638 -5.59 -11.96 38.97
N THR A 639 -6.68 -11.24 38.75
CA THR A 639 -6.97 -10.00 39.52
C THR A 639 -7.31 -10.29 40.98
N LYS A 640 -7.99 -11.41 41.28
CA LYS A 640 -8.16 -11.88 42.66
C LYS A 640 -6.84 -12.29 43.33
N ALA A 641 -5.84 -12.71 42.55
CA ALA A 641 -4.57 -13.23 43.05
C ALA A 641 -3.48 -12.16 43.27
N GLY A 642 -3.61 -10.95 42.71
CA GLY A 642 -2.61 -9.88 42.91
C GLY A 642 -2.88 -8.60 42.12
N ALA A 643 -3.19 -7.53 42.86
CA ALA A 643 -3.39 -6.13 42.43
C ALA A 643 -4.68 -5.86 41.61
N GLY A 644 -5.62 -5.14 42.25
CA GLY A 644 -6.77 -4.55 41.56
C GLY A 644 -6.36 -3.43 40.61
N LEU A 645 -7.25 -3.02 39.71
CA LEU A 645 -6.99 -1.99 38.69
C LEU A 645 -6.97 -0.55 39.25
N GLY A 646 -7.11 -0.37 40.57
CA GLY A 646 -7.25 0.95 41.20
C GLY A 646 -8.58 1.65 40.91
N ALA A 647 -9.58 0.90 40.42
CA ALA A 647 -10.93 1.38 40.10
C ALA A 647 -12.00 0.62 40.90
N GLU A 648 -13.15 1.25 41.09
CA GLU A 648 -14.31 0.65 41.74
C GLU A 648 -15.02 -0.30 40.78
N ILE A 649 -15.29 -1.52 41.23
CA ILE A 649 -16.07 -2.51 40.47
C ILE A 649 -17.54 -2.29 40.81
N LEU A 650 -18.29 -1.69 39.89
CA LEU A 650 -19.73 -1.44 40.06
C LEU A 650 -20.55 -2.72 39.93
N ALA A 651 -20.19 -3.56 38.96
CA ALA A 651 -20.86 -4.84 38.72
C ALA A 651 -19.95 -5.81 37.96
N LYS A 652 -20.23 -7.10 38.11
CA LYS A 652 -19.71 -8.16 37.24
C LYS A 652 -20.88 -8.79 36.51
N VAL A 653 -20.82 -8.78 35.18
CA VAL A 653 -21.89 -9.25 34.31
C VAL A 653 -21.36 -10.35 33.38
N ASP A 654 -22.25 -11.21 32.89
CA ASP A 654 -21.89 -12.26 31.93
C ASP A 654 -22.40 -11.90 30.53
N CYS A 655 -21.47 -11.78 29.58
CA CYS A 655 -21.74 -11.46 28.19
C CYS A 655 -21.51 -12.73 27.36
N HIS A 656 -22.54 -13.57 27.25
CA HIS A 656 -22.49 -14.86 26.53
C HIS A 656 -21.33 -15.77 26.98
N GLY A 657 -21.17 -15.97 28.29
CA GLY A 657 -20.08 -16.78 28.87
C GLY A 657 -18.74 -16.06 29.00
N VAL A 658 -18.68 -14.75 28.69
CA VAL A 658 -17.53 -13.89 28.96
C VAL A 658 -17.81 -13.05 30.20
N PRO A 659 -17.02 -13.20 31.29
CA PRO A 659 -17.15 -12.34 32.45
C PRO A 659 -16.66 -10.93 32.10
N VAL A 660 -17.53 -9.94 32.25
CA VAL A 660 -17.23 -8.51 32.01
C VAL A 660 -17.32 -7.76 33.34
N SER A 661 -16.26 -7.06 33.70
CA SER A 661 -16.26 -6.15 34.86
C SER A 661 -16.59 -4.73 34.43
N LEU A 662 -17.63 -4.14 35.06
CA LEU A 662 -17.98 -2.73 34.89
C LEU A 662 -17.24 -1.91 35.94
N LEU A 663 -16.39 -1.00 35.47
CA LEU A 663 -15.46 -0.22 36.29
C LEU A 663 -15.78 1.27 36.19
N ALA A 664 -15.75 1.96 37.32
CA ALA A 664 -15.73 3.41 37.36
C ALA A 664 -14.50 3.88 38.14
N SER A 665 -13.81 4.89 37.61
CA SER A 665 -12.83 5.62 38.41
C SER A 665 -13.56 6.54 39.41
N PRO A 666 -13.07 6.69 40.64
CA PRO A 666 -13.60 7.68 41.56
C PRO A 666 -13.53 9.07 40.90
N VAL A 667 -14.59 9.86 41.04
CA VAL A 667 -14.64 11.23 40.53
C VAL A 667 -13.59 12.06 41.27
N GLU A 668 -12.68 12.69 40.54
CA GLU A 668 -11.72 13.67 41.10
C GLU A 668 -12.41 14.98 41.50
#